data_AF-C7Q0C9-F1
#
_entry.id   AF-C7Q0C9-F1
#
_cell.length_a   1.000
_cell.length_b   1.000
_cell.length_c   1.000
_cell.angle_alpha   90.00
_cell.angle_beta   90.00
_cell.angle_gamma   90.00
#
_symmetry.space_group_name_H-M   'P 1'
#
loop_
_entity.id
_entity.type
_entity.pdbx_description
1 polymer ?
#
loop_
_entity_poly.entity_id
_entity_poly.type
_entity_poly.pdbx_seq_one_letter_code
_entity_poly.pdbx_strand_id
1 'polypeptide(L)'
;MAHSPAPGVLKQCGVVRTGELPIAGAEVTLLQAGRGAGATPRVLAHVRTGSHGEFGLIYRRPVDPTAVLYLTADVGQPSRERSSAGHPAAPVELAAALGSPSSATTPSSASPVVINERTTVAAGYALAQFIGDRGVSGTYPGLQNAAAISHNLADVTTGQIAPLLASPPNGALTSTLATFNTLADLVAGCVAGQTCQSLFALAQPPGKAQPTNTLQAVADIARTPSNNVPGLFALAAVKQPYTPTLTAAPDAWTLAIRYDGNGHELDGPGNLAFDADGNAWVTNNYPYNPNPFASVCGDTKVIKLAPTGQDAPGAPYRGGGLYGAGFGITLDPKGHTWVANFGFQGSQCPVNASLFYRSVSEFGPRGAALSPPTGWRNGNIVQPQGMASDRQGTIWIANCGGSNVVEYPHGRPELARTITPPASLPLVKPFDIAVDPMGRKWVTDNGTNSVLMMSADGVPQRSITTGGLRRPLGIASDSLGNVWVANPGILPVPCGGDSATDFANAVQNAPSGGGGVGGVGGTGGSVTMIGPDGSTPAQPFMNGGIVLPWGVAVDGDDTVWVSNFGGRRLVHLCGARLSSCPPGYRAGQPISPAATGYTSDSLARNTGVQIDPSGNVWLANNWLTVPVQTNPGAHEVVVFIGMAAPVRTPLLGAPRRP
;
A
#
# COMPACT_ATOMS: atom_id res chain seq x y z
N MET A 1 13.47 -49.66 -13.68
CA MET A 1 14.29 -48.66 -14.40
C MET A 1 13.63 -47.30 -14.25
N ALA A 2 14.12 -46.46 -13.34
CA ALA A 2 13.59 -45.11 -13.16
C ALA A 2 14.14 -44.24 -14.29
N HIS A 3 13.30 -43.82 -15.23
CA HIS A 3 13.65 -42.80 -16.20
C HIS A 3 13.76 -41.47 -15.47
N SER A 4 14.98 -40.90 -15.44
CA SER A 4 15.16 -39.48 -15.13
C SER A 4 14.32 -38.67 -16.11
N PRO A 5 13.49 -37.70 -15.65
CA PRO A 5 12.69 -36.88 -16.54
C PRO A 5 13.59 -36.13 -17.53
N ALA A 6 13.08 -35.91 -18.75
CA ALA A 6 13.73 -35.05 -19.73
C ALA A 6 14.00 -33.65 -19.12
N PRO A 7 15.11 -32.97 -19.48
CA PRO A 7 15.44 -31.66 -18.95
C PRO A 7 14.25 -30.69 -19.03
N GLY A 8 13.88 -30.07 -17.90
CA GLY A 8 12.77 -29.10 -17.83
C GLY A 8 11.38 -29.69 -17.61
N VAL A 9 11.21 -31.02 -17.50
CA VAL A 9 9.96 -31.63 -17.04
C VAL A 9 9.95 -31.70 -15.51
N LEU A 10 8.92 -31.15 -14.89
CA LEU A 10 8.71 -31.14 -13.45
C LEU A 10 7.44 -31.91 -13.09
N LYS A 11 7.39 -32.39 -11.85
CA LYS A 11 6.18 -32.93 -11.22
C LYS A 11 5.79 -31.98 -10.09
N GLN A 12 4.54 -31.51 -10.04
CA GLN A 12 3.96 -30.82 -8.89
C GLN A 12 2.96 -31.75 -8.22
N CYS A 13 3.18 -32.05 -6.94
CA CYS A 13 2.27 -32.87 -6.14
C CYS A 13 1.51 -32.01 -5.13
N GLY A 14 0.42 -32.54 -4.59
CA GLY A 14 -0.31 -31.87 -3.55
C GLY A 14 -1.60 -32.57 -3.14
N VAL A 15 -2.41 -31.88 -2.36
CA VAL A 15 -3.72 -32.32 -1.90
C VAL A 15 -4.73 -31.17 -1.99
N VAL A 16 -5.98 -31.50 -2.30
CA VAL A 16 -7.13 -30.59 -2.17
C VAL A 16 -7.90 -30.96 -0.92
N ARG A 17 -8.20 -29.98 -0.07
CA ARG A 17 -8.89 -30.19 1.22
C ARG A 17 -9.92 -29.11 1.51
N THR A 18 -10.89 -29.45 2.36
CA THR A 18 -11.77 -28.51 3.06
C THR A 18 -11.52 -28.62 4.56
N GLY A 19 -11.00 -27.55 5.17
CA GLY A 19 -10.34 -27.68 6.47
C GLY A 19 -9.25 -28.75 6.41
N GLU A 20 -9.38 -29.82 7.21
CA GLU A 20 -8.46 -30.96 7.21
C GLU A 20 -8.95 -32.17 6.39
N LEU A 21 -10.16 -32.11 5.83
CA LEU A 21 -10.78 -33.24 5.12
C LEU A 21 -10.38 -33.25 3.63
N PRO A 22 -9.99 -34.40 3.06
CA PRO A 22 -9.65 -34.50 1.65
C PRO A 22 -10.87 -34.32 0.73
N ILE A 23 -10.66 -33.70 -0.43
CA ILE A 23 -11.67 -33.56 -1.48
C ILE A 23 -11.29 -34.45 -2.67
N ALA A 24 -12.02 -35.56 -2.82
CA ALA A 24 -11.83 -36.50 -3.93
C ALA A 24 -12.55 -36.06 -5.21
N GLY A 25 -11.98 -36.39 -6.38
CA GLY A 25 -12.58 -36.13 -7.68
C GLY A 25 -12.59 -34.68 -8.15
N ALA A 26 -11.95 -33.75 -7.42
CA ALA A 26 -11.79 -32.36 -7.81
C ALA A 26 -10.88 -32.25 -9.04
N GLU A 27 -11.19 -31.35 -9.97
CA GLU A 27 -10.38 -31.10 -11.16
C GLU A 27 -9.33 -30.03 -10.84
N VAL A 28 -8.06 -30.45 -10.75
CA VAL A 28 -6.93 -29.58 -10.42
C VAL A 28 -6.22 -29.18 -11.70
N THR A 29 -6.05 -27.87 -11.90
CA THR A 29 -5.40 -27.31 -13.07
C THR A 29 -4.21 -26.44 -12.66
N LEU A 30 -3.04 -26.70 -13.24
CA LEU A 30 -1.87 -25.82 -13.14
C LEU A 30 -1.88 -24.84 -14.30
N LEU A 31 -1.90 -23.56 -13.97
CA LEU A 31 -1.94 -22.47 -14.93
C LEU A 31 -0.69 -21.60 -14.82
N GLN A 32 -0.26 -21.10 -15.98
CA GLN A 32 0.61 -19.94 -16.10
C GLN A 32 -0.27 -18.71 -16.34
N ALA A 33 -0.15 -17.70 -15.49
CA ALA A 33 -0.90 -16.46 -15.63
C ALA A 33 -0.65 -15.77 -16.98
N GLY A 34 -1.67 -15.07 -17.47
CA GLY A 34 -1.60 -14.33 -18.72
C GLY A 34 -0.62 -13.16 -18.64
N ARG A 35 0.16 -12.94 -19.70
CA ARG A 35 1.09 -11.81 -19.79
C ARG A 35 0.36 -10.56 -20.28
N GLY A 36 0.27 -9.54 -19.45
CA GLY A 36 -0.44 -8.30 -19.72
C GLY A 36 -1.88 -8.32 -19.20
N ALA A 37 -2.44 -7.13 -18.99
CA ALA A 37 -3.78 -6.96 -18.44
C ALA A 37 -4.84 -7.67 -19.30
N GLY A 38 -5.60 -8.55 -18.67
CA GLY A 38 -6.66 -9.33 -19.30
C GLY A 38 -6.16 -10.45 -20.21
N ALA A 39 -4.87 -10.76 -20.32
CA ALA A 39 -4.43 -11.88 -21.15
C ALA A 39 -4.98 -13.23 -20.61
N THR A 40 -5.26 -14.18 -21.49
CA THR A 40 -5.75 -15.50 -21.06
C THR A 40 -4.61 -16.31 -20.44
N PRO A 41 -4.78 -16.92 -19.26
CA PRO A 41 -3.83 -17.87 -18.68
C PRO A 41 -3.62 -19.09 -19.59
N ARG A 42 -2.42 -19.67 -19.54
CA ARG A 42 -2.09 -20.90 -20.25
C ARG A 42 -2.15 -22.09 -19.32
N VAL A 43 -3.00 -23.07 -19.61
CA VAL A 43 -3.02 -24.36 -18.92
C VAL A 43 -1.73 -25.13 -19.22
N LEU A 44 -1.06 -25.60 -18.17
CA LEU A 44 0.17 -26.38 -18.26
C LEU A 44 -0.06 -27.88 -18.04
N ALA A 45 -0.97 -28.21 -17.12
CA ALA A 45 -1.37 -29.58 -16.81
C ALA A 45 -2.71 -29.55 -16.04
N HIS A 46 -3.45 -30.65 -16.08
CA HIS A 46 -4.62 -30.87 -15.23
C HIS A 46 -4.71 -32.35 -14.81
N VAL A 47 -5.39 -32.64 -13.71
CA VAL A 47 -5.61 -33.99 -13.18
C VAL A 47 -6.82 -33.99 -12.26
N ARG A 48 -7.40 -35.16 -11.98
CA ARG A 48 -8.42 -35.31 -10.94
C ARG A 48 -7.80 -35.84 -9.65
N THR A 49 -8.27 -35.33 -8.52
CA THR A 49 -7.79 -35.81 -7.21
C THR A 49 -8.22 -37.25 -6.93
N GLY A 50 -7.35 -38.01 -6.26
CA GLY A 50 -7.64 -39.35 -5.75
C GLY A 50 -8.55 -39.33 -4.52
N SER A 51 -8.76 -40.50 -3.90
CA SER A 51 -9.68 -40.67 -2.77
C SER A 51 -9.24 -39.93 -1.50
N HIS A 52 -7.97 -39.57 -1.38
CA HIS A 52 -7.41 -38.79 -0.27
C HIS A 52 -7.13 -37.34 -0.70
N GLY A 53 -7.76 -36.87 -1.78
CA GLY A 53 -7.60 -35.51 -2.31
C GLY A 53 -6.26 -35.26 -2.99
N GLU A 54 -5.42 -36.28 -3.14
CA GLU A 54 -4.08 -36.20 -3.68
C GLU A 54 -4.06 -35.98 -5.20
N PHE A 55 -3.09 -35.20 -5.67
CA PHE A 55 -2.85 -34.98 -7.09
C PHE A 55 -1.36 -34.98 -7.45
N GLY A 56 -1.06 -35.25 -8.71
CA GLY A 56 0.28 -35.19 -9.27
C GLY A 56 0.25 -34.73 -10.73
N LEU A 57 0.77 -33.53 -10.99
CA LEU A 57 0.76 -32.87 -12.29
C LEU A 57 2.16 -32.93 -12.89
N ILE A 58 2.28 -33.42 -14.12
CA ILE A 58 3.54 -33.41 -14.88
C ILE A 58 3.46 -32.29 -15.91
N TYR A 59 4.42 -31.37 -15.89
CA TYR A 59 4.41 -30.20 -16.77
C TYR A 59 5.82 -29.80 -17.18
N ARG A 60 5.93 -29.00 -18.24
CA ARG A 60 7.20 -28.38 -18.64
C ARG A 60 7.34 -27.03 -17.96
N ARG A 61 8.48 -26.80 -17.31
CA ARG A 61 8.80 -25.52 -16.69
C ARG A 61 8.69 -24.38 -17.72
N PRO A 62 7.99 -23.27 -17.41
CA PRO A 62 8.03 -22.10 -18.26
C PRO A 62 9.47 -21.58 -18.46
N VAL A 63 9.78 -21.13 -19.68
CA VAL A 63 11.09 -20.54 -20.02
C VAL A 63 11.21 -19.11 -19.48
N ASP A 64 10.08 -18.40 -19.40
CA ASP A 64 10.02 -17.03 -18.88
C ASP A 64 10.22 -17.03 -17.35
N PRO A 65 11.30 -16.41 -16.83
CA PRO A 65 11.57 -16.36 -15.39
C PRO A 65 10.55 -15.48 -14.65
N THR A 66 9.86 -14.58 -15.35
CA THR A 66 8.81 -13.73 -14.77
C THR A 66 7.44 -14.39 -14.79
N ALA A 67 7.29 -15.60 -15.34
CA ALA A 67 6.01 -16.30 -15.33
C ALA A 67 5.51 -16.50 -13.91
N VAL A 68 4.21 -16.29 -13.67
CA VAL A 68 3.56 -16.63 -12.39
C VAL A 68 2.73 -17.89 -12.58
N LEU A 69 2.94 -18.86 -11.71
CA LEU A 69 2.18 -20.11 -11.67
C LEU A 69 1.17 -20.08 -10.52
N TYR A 70 0.00 -20.64 -10.78
CA TYR A 70 -1.03 -20.87 -9.78
C TYR A 70 -1.81 -22.15 -10.10
N LEU A 71 -2.40 -22.73 -9.06
CA LEU A 71 -3.28 -23.89 -9.17
C LEU A 71 -4.71 -23.45 -8.90
N THR A 72 -5.66 -24.04 -9.62
CA THR A 72 -7.08 -24.04 -9.26
C THR A 72 -7.55 -25.46 -9.03
N ALA A 73 -8.59 -25.63 -8.21
CA ALA A 73 -9.29 -26.88 -7.98
C ALA A 73 -10.79 -26.65 -8.04
N ASP A 74 -11.43 -27.20 -9.07
CA ASP A 74 -12.88 -27.16 -9.24
C ASP A 74 -13.55 -28.28 -8.44
N VAL A 75 -14.33 -27.89 -7.42
CA VAL A 75 -15.00 -28.81 -6.49
C VAL A 75 -16.48 -28.91 -6.88
N GLY A 76 -16.81 -29.82 -7.79
CA GLY A 76 -18.18 -30.04 -8.24
C GLY A 76 -18.32 -31.18 -9.26
N GLN A 77 -19.52 -31.77 -9.35
CA GLN A 77 -19.87 -32.67 -10.45
C GLN A 77 -19.91 -31.85 -11.77
N PRO A 78 -19.46 -32.41 -12.91
CA PRO A 78 -19.34 -31.67 -14.16
C PRO A 78 -20.71 -31.14 -14.62
N SER A 79 -20.91 -29.83 -14.52
CA SER A 79 -22.02 -29.16 -15.19
C SER A 79 -21.82 -29.23 -16.71
N ARG A 80 -22.91 -29.37 -17.48
CA ARG A 80 -22.84 -29.43 -18.95
C ARG A 80 -22.56 -28.06 -19.60
N GLU A 81 -22.46 -26.99 -18.80
CA GLU A 81 -22.17 -25.64 -19.24
C GLU A 81 -20.67 -25.35 -19.11
N ARG A 82 -20.04 -25.08 -20.25
CA ARG A 82 -18.60 -24.78 -20.33
C ARG A 82 -18.37 -23.28 -20.17
N SER A 83 -17.39 -22.91 -19.36
CA SER A 83 -16.84 -21.55 -19.31
C SER A 83 -16.18 -21.15 -20.63
N SER A 84 -15.90 -19.85 -20.80
CA SER A 84 -15.16 -19.30 -21.95
C SER A 84 -13.74 -19.86 -22.11
N ALA A 85 -13.23 -20.58 -21.09
CA ALA A 85 -11.97 -21.31 -21.07
C ALA A 85 -12.14 -22.84 -21.25
N GLY A 86 -13.35 -23.34 -21.54
CA GLY A 86 -13.60 -24.73 -21.90
C GLY A 86 -13.79 -25.73 -20.74
N HIS A 87 -13.90 -25.26 -19.48
CA HIS A 87 -14.10 -26.11 -18.29
C HIS A 87 -15.56 -26.09 -17.83
N PRO A 88 -16.12 -27.16 -17.22
CA PRO A 88 -17.41 -27.10 -16.54
C PRO A 88 -17.38 -25.98 -15.51
N ALA A 89 -18.29 -25.01 -15.55
CA ALA A 89 -18.35 -23.99 -14.50
C ALA A 89 -18.78 -24.65 -13.18
N ALA A 90 -17.82 -24.94 -12.30
CA ALA A 90 -18.09 -25.27 -10.92
C ALA A 90 -18.19 -23.97 -10.12
N PRO A 91 -19.21 -23.77 -9.28
CA PRO A 91 -19.28 -22.58 -8.43
C PRO A 91 -18.11 -22.54 -7.42
N VAL A 92 -17.56 -23.70 -7.05
CA VAL A 92 -16.44 -23.78 -6.10
C VAL A 92 -15.13 -23.95 -6.86
N GLU A 93 -14.38 -22.86 -6.99
CA GLU A 93 -13.00 -22.84 -7.48
C GLU A 93 -12.08 -22.44 -6.32
N LEU A 94 -11.36 -23.42 -5.77
CA LEU A 94 -10.30 -23.18 -4.79
C LEU A 94 -9.00 -22.86 -5.51
N ALA A 95 -8.10 -22.10 -4.89
CA ALA A 95 -6.86 -21.68 -5.55
C ALA A 95 -5.65 -21.65 -4.62
N ALA A 96 -4.46 -21.78 -5.22
CA ALA A 96 -3.19 -21.57 -4.55
C ALA A 96 -2.19 -20.93 -5.52
N ALA A 97 -1.66 -19.76 -5.16
CA ALA A 97 -0.58 -19.11 -5.90
C ALA A 97 0.77 -19.76 -5.56
N LEU A 98 1.52 -20.17 -6.57
CA LEU A 98 2.85 -20.77 -6.39
C LEU A 98 3.96 -19.70 -6.50
N GLY A 99 3.74 -18.69 -7.36
CA GLY A 99 4.70 -17.62 -7.60
C GLY A 99 5.55 -17.86 -8.86
N SER A 100 6.71 -17.21 -8.93
CA SER A 100 7.62 -17.31 -10.08
C SER A 100 8.55 -18.51 -9.94
N PRO A 101 8.76 -19.33 -10.99
CA PRO A 101 9.66 -20.48 -10.97
C PRO A 101 11.12 -20.18 -10.55
N SER A 102 11.54 -18.91 -10.61
CA SER A 102 12.88 -18.45 -10.21
C SER A 102 12.91 -17.74 -8.86
N SER A 103 11.77 -17.54 -8.19
CA SER A 103 11.72 -16.92 -6.86
C SER A 103 12.15 -17.90 -5.77
N ALA A 104 12.94 -17.42 -4.80
CA ALA A 104 13.28 -18.18 -3.60
C ALA A 104 12.06 -18.50 -2.71
N THR A 105 10.97 -17.73 -2.86
CA THR A 105 9.71 -17.94 -2.13
C THR A 105 8.80 -18.96 -2.80
N THR A 106 9.10 -19.39 -4.02
CA THR A 106 8.28 -20.38 -4.72
C THR A 106 8.64 -21.77 -4.22
N PRO A 107 7.66 -22.57 -3.78
CA PRO A 107 7.92 -23.95 -3.39
C PRO A 107 8.65 -24.65 -4.52
N SER A 108 9.68 -25.42 -4.16
CA SER A 108 10.30 -26.30 -5.15
C SER A 108 9.21 -27.19 -5.76
N SER A 109 9.34 -27.58 -7.03
CA SER A 109 8.37 -28.53 -7.60
C SER A 109 8.29 -29.84 -6.81
N ALA A 110 9.29 -30.15 -5.99
CA ALA A 110 9.29 -31.30 -5.08
C ALA A 110 8.44 -31.10 -3.81
N SER A 111 8.08 -29.88 -3.45
CA SER A 111 7.27 -29.58 -2.26
C SER A 111 5.78 -29.81 -2.56
N PRO A 112 5.07 -30.58 -1.71
CA PRO A 112 3.62 -30.73 -1.86
C PRO A 112 2.92 -29.38 -1.66
N VAL A 113 1.84 -29.15 -2.40
CA VAL A 113 0.98 -27.98 -2.29
C VAL A 113 -0.37 -28.38 -1.71
N VAL A 114 -0.94 -27.55 -0.84
CA VAL A 114 -2.30 -27.70 -0.36
C VAL A 114 -3.18 -26.64 -1.03
N ILE A 115 -4.30 -27.08 -1.61
CA ILE A 115 -5.35 -26.19 -2.10
C ILE A 115 -6.54 -26.32 -1.15
N ASN A 116 -6.88 -25.23 -0.47
CA ASN A 116 -7.97 -25.14 0.50
C ASN A 116 -8.52 -23.71 0.58
N GLU A 117 -9.42 -23.46 1.52
CA GLU A 117 -10.06 -22.17 1.71
C GLU A 117 -9.08 -21.05 2.07
N ARG A 118 -8.10 -21.32 2.95
CA ARG A 118 -7.09 -20.31 3.35
C ARG A 118 -6.18 -19.92 2.18
N THR A 119 -5.68 -20.88 1.42
CA THR A 119 -4.88 -20.60 0.22
C THR A 119 -5.70 -19.88 -0.86
N THR A 120 -7.01 -20.14 -0.92
CA THR A 120 -7.94 -19.42 -1.80
C THR A 120 -8.12 -17.97 -1.36
N VAL A 121 -8.32 -17.70 -0.06
CA VAL A 121 -8.39 -16.34 0.48
C VAL A 121 -7.08 -15.58 0.25
N ALA A 122 -5.95 -16.24 0.51
CA ALA A 122 -4.63 -15.67 0.29
C ALA A 122 -4.40 -15.28 -1.19
N ALA A 123 -4.75 -16.18 -2.12
CA ALA A 123 -4.66 -15.90 -3.55
C ALA A 123 -5.65 -14.81 -3.97
N GLY A 124 -6.91 -14.89 -3.54
CA GLY A 124 -7.97 -13.96 -3.93
C GLY A 124 -7.71 -12.52 -3.48
N TYR A 125 -7.20 -12.31 -2.26
CA TYR A 125 -6.82 -10.99 -1.79
C TYR A 125 -5.54 -10.49 -2.47
N ALA A 126 -4.46 -11.27 -2.46
CA ALA A 126 -3.18 -10.79 -2.97
C ALA A 126 -3.21 -10.55 -4.49
N LEU A 127 -3.90 -11.41 -5.25
CA LEU A 127 -4.09 -11.28 -6.70
C LEU A 127 -5.37 -10.53 -7.08
N ALA A 128 -6.02 -9.83 -6.14
CA ALA A 128 -7.30 -9.18 -6.39
C ALA A 128 -7.26 -8.26 -7.61
N GLN A 129 -6.15 -7.59 -7.91
CA GLN A 129 -6.07 -6.70 -9.07
C GLN A 129 -5.72 -7.39 -10.40
N PHE A 130 -5.46 -8.69 -10.35
CA PHE A 130 -5.00 -9.51 -11.48
C PHE A 130 -5.99 -10.62 -11.87
N ILE A 131 -6.98 -10.92 -11.02
CA ILE A 131 -8.06 -11.88 -11.31
C ILE A 131 -9.12 -11.21 -12.19
N GLY A 132 -9.34 -11.69 -13.42
CA GLY A 132 -10.44 -11.24 -14.27
C GLY A 132 -11.34 -12.40 -14.71
N ASP A 133 -12.31 -12.11 -15.57
CA ASP A 133 -13.26 -13.11 -16.11
C ASP A 133 -12.57 -14.29 -16.84
N ARG A 134 -11.33 -14.09 -17.28
CA ARG A 134 -10.51 -15.10 -17.97
C ARG A 134 -9.47 -15.77 -17.08
N GLY A 135 -9.44 -15.45 -15.77
CA GLY A 135 -8.43 -15.91 -14.82
C GLY A 135 -7.35 -14.86 -14.52
N VAL A 136 -6.20 -15.29 -14.03
CA VAL A 136 -5.15 -14.40 -13.51
C VAL A 136 -4.24 -13.88 -14.63
N SER A 137 -4.06 -12.56 -14.72
CA SER A 137 -3.20 -11.94 -15.73
C SER A 137 -2.67 -10.57 -15.29
N GLY A 138 -1.48 -10.19 -15.77
CA GLY A 138 -0.84 -8.95 -15.34
C GLY A 138 0.56 -8.72 -15.91
N THR A 139 1.16 -7.61 -15.53
CA THR A 139 2.51 -7.19 -15.92
C THR A 139 3.48 -7.26 -14.74
N TYR A 140 4.78 -7.26 -15.05
CA TYR A 140 5.86 -7.18 -14.07
C TYR A 140 6.02 -5.75 -13.53
N PRO A 141 6.35 -5.54 -12.24
CA PRO A 141 6.54 -6.57 -11.20
C PRO A 141 5.26 -6.93 -10.42
N GLY A 142 4.16 -6.22 -10.67
CA GLY A 142 2.94 -6.29 -9.86
C GLY A 142 2.37 -7.68 -9.65
N LEU A 143 2.24 -8.45 -10.73
CA LEU A 143 1.68 -9.80 -10.67
C LEU A 143 2.57 -10.75 -9.84
N GLN A 144 3.89 -10.62 -9.95
CA GLN A 144 4.88 -11.44 -9.24
C GLN A 144 4.88 -11.08 -7.76
N ASN A 145 4.81 -9.79 -7.45
CA ASN A 145 4.76 -9.27 -6.09
C ASN A 145 3.47 -9.73 -5.39
N ALA A 146 2.31 -9.61 -6.04
CA ALA A 146 1.04 -10.13 -5.56
C ALA A 146 1.11 -11.64 -5.27
N ALA A 147 1.64 -12.45 -6.20
CA ALA A 147 1.79 -13.88 -6.00
C ALA A 147 2.80 -14.24 -4.90
N ALA A 148 3.79 -13.39 -4.62
CA ALA A 148 4.70 -13.58 -3.49
C ALA A 148 4.00 -13.23 -2.16
N ILE A 149 3.19 -12.17 -2.13
CA ILE A 149 2.48 -11.68 -0.95
C ILE A 149 1.40 -12.67 -0.48
N SER A 150 0.83 -13.51 -1.35
CA SER A 150 -0.11 -14.55 -0.88
C SER A 150 0.52 -15.49 0.16
N HIS A 151 1.84 -15.72 0.08
CA HIS A 151 2.58 -16.55 1.03
C HIS A 151 2.76 -15.89 2.40
N ASN A 152 2.46 -14.59 2.53
CA ASN A 152 2.40 -13.91 3.82
C ASN A 152 1.09 -14.17 4.56
N LEU A 153 0.07 -14.71 3.89
CA LEU A 153 -1.26 -14.98 4.45
C LEU A 153 -1.45 -16.48 4.72
N ALA A 154 -1.13 -17.33 3.75
CA ALA A 154 -1.20 -18.79 3.89
C ALA A 154 0.10 -19.45 3.43
N ASP A 155 0.55 -20.45 4.20
CA ASP A 155 1.61 -21.35 3.76
C ASP A 155 1.02 -22.32 2.74
N VAL A 156 1.42 -22.16 1.47
CA VAL A 156 0.93 -22.97 0.36
C VAL A 156 1.29 -24.46 0.47
N THR A 157 2.31 -24.81 1.25
CA THR A 157 2.77 -26.20 1.41
C THR A 157 1.98 -26.96 2.47
N THR A 158 1.46 -26.25 3.47
CA THR A 158 0.69 -26.85 4.58
C THR A 158 -0.81 -26.52 4.51
N GLY A 159 -1.19 -25.46 3.77
CA GLY A 159 -2.54 -24.91 3.76
C GLY A 159 -2.91 -24.18 5.05
N GLN A 160 -1.95 -23.98 5.95
CA GLN A 160 -2.17 -23.31 7.23
C GLN A 160 -1.84 -21.81 7.14
N ILE A 161 -2.04 -21.10 8.24
CA ILE A 161 -1.66 -19.69 8.37
C ILE A 161 -0.14 -19.56 8.17
N ALA A 162 0.27 -18.58 7.37
CA ALA A 162 1.68 -18.28 7.17
C ALA A 162 2.35 -17.76 8.46
N PRO A 163 3.64 -18.04 8.69
CA PRO A 163 4.35 -17.58 9.89
C PRO A 163 4.24 -16.07 10.15
N LEU A 164 4.30 -15.24 9.10
CA LEU A 164 4.18 -13.78 9.20
C LEU A 164 2.83 -13.34 9.77
N LEU A 165 1.73 -13.97 9.34
CA LEU A 165 0.38 -13.66 9.85
C LEU A 165 0.13 -14.30 11.23
N ALA A 166 0.74 -15.45 11.52
CA ALA A 166 0.54 -16.18 12.77
C ALA A 166 1.21 -15.55 13.99
N SER A 167 2.29 -14.78 13.78
CA SER A 167 3.19 -14.31 14.86
C SER A 167 3.19 -12.79 15.01
N PRO A 168 3.59 -12.25 16.17
CA PRO A 168 3.89 -10.82 16.31
C PRO A 168 4.84 -10.32 15.20
N PRO A 169 4.67 -9.09 14.69
CA PRO A 169 3.76 -8.03 15.17
C PRO A 169 2.29 -8.17 14.71
N ASN A 170 1.97 -9.25 14.00
CA ASN A 170 0.61 -9.65 13.62
C ASN A 170 0.05 -10.63 14.67
N GLY A 171 -0.35 -11.84 14.28
CA GLY A 171 -0.87 -12.86 15.18
C GLY A 171 -2.03 -12.33 16.02
N ALA A 172 -1.98 -12.58 17.33
CA ALA A 172 -2.99 -12.13 18.27
C ALA A 172 -2.96 -10.61 18.57
N LEU A 173 -1.97 -9.86 18.07
CA LEU A 173 -1.87 -8.40 18.28
C LEU A 173 -2.70 -7.59 17.29
N THR A 174 -3.28 -8.25 16.28
CA THR A 174 -4.11 -7.63 15.25
C THR A 174 -5.32 -8.49 14.94
N SER A 175 -6.40 -7.86 14.51
CA SER A 175 -7.63 -8.49 14.05
C SER A 175 -7.48 -9.20 12.69
N THR A 176 -6.36 -9.00 11.99
CA THR A 176 -6.13 -9.52 10.63
C THR A 176 -6.18 -11.05 10.57
N LEU A 177 -5.62 -11.76 11.55
CA LEU A 177 -5.68 -13.22 11.60
C LEU A 177 -7.12 -13.74 11.72
N ALA A 178 -7.90 -13.14 12.62
CA ALA A 178 -9.30 -13.49 12.81
C ALA A 178 -10.13 -13.18 11.56
N THR A 179 -9.90 -12.02 10.94
CA THR A 179 -10.53 -11.61 9.69
C THR A 179 -10.24 -12.59 8.56
N PHE A 180 -8.97 -12.98 8.39
CA PHE A 180 -8.52 -13.93 7.38
C PHE A 180 -9.21 -15.31 7.53
N ASN A 181 -9.29 -15.84 8.75
CA ASN A 181 -9.98 -17.10 9.01
C ASN A 181 -11.49 -16.99 8.74
N THR A 182 -12.14 -15.89 9.14
CA THR A 182 -13.57 -15.68 8.88
C THR A 182 -13.87 -15.56 7.38
N LEU A 183 -12.94 -15.01 6.59
CA LEU A 183 -13.04 -15.05 5.12
C LEU A 183 -12.89 -16.49 4.58
N ALA A 184 -12.02 -17.30 5.17
CA ALA A 184 -11.88 -18.71 4.78
C ALA A 184 -13.15 -19.53 5.14
N ASP A 185 -13.82 -19.20 6.24
CA ASP A 185 -15.11 -19.78 6.64
C ASP A 185 -16.23 -19.49 5.62
N LEU A 186 -16.24 -18.30 4.99
CA LEU A 186 -17.16 -18.00 3.87
C LEU A 186 -16.99 -18.99 2.72
N VAL A 187 -15.74 -19.26 2.34
CA VAL A 187 -15.42 -20.22 1.27
C VAL A 187 -15.81 -21.64 1.72
N ALA A 188 -15.55 -22.00 2.98
CA ALA A 188 -15.86 -23.33 3.52
C ALA A 188 -17.36 -23.66 3.46
N GLY A 189 -18.24 -22.68 3.74
CA GLY A 189 -19.68 -22.87 3.58
C GLY A 189 -20.10 -23.16 2.14
N CYS A 190 -19.41 -22.57 1.16
CA CYS A 190 -19.68 -22.82 -0.25
C CYS A 190 -19.12 -24.18 -0.70
N VAL A 191 -17.91 -24.57 -0.24
CA VAL A 191 -17.35 -25.91 -0.47
C VAL A 191 -18.26 -27.01 0.10
N ALA A 192 -18.93 -26.74 1.23
CA ALA A 192 -19.93 -27.64 1.81
C ALA A 192 -21.27 -27.71 1.04
N GLY A 193 -21.42 -26.95 -0.05
CA GLY A 193 -22.63 -26.89 -0.87
C GLY A 193 -23.77 -26.08 -0.25
N GLN A 194 -23.49 -25.22 0.74
CA GLN A 194 -24.52 -24.56 1.56
C GLN A 194 -24.73 -23.08 1.20
N THR A 195 -23.66 -22.34 0.89
CA THR A 195 -23.72 -20.86 0.88
C THR A 195 -23.31 -20.18 -0.43
N CYS A 196 -22.96 -20.91 -1.49
CA CYS A 196 -22.37 -20.33 -2.71
C CYS A 196 -23.21 -19.20 -3.34
N GLN A 197 -24.51 -19.43 -3.54
CA GLN A 197 -25.38 -18.44 -4.16
C GLN A 197 -25.45 -17.15 -3.34
N SER A 198 -25.58 -17.27 -2.01
CA SER A 198 -25.60 -16.14 -1.09
C SER A 198 -24.25 -15.41 -1.07
N LEU A 199 -23.14 -16.16 -1.04
CA LEU A 199 -21.79 -15.59 -1.09
C LEU A 199 -21.63 -14.74 -2.34
N PHE A 200 -21.99 -15.26 -3.51
CA PHE A 200 -21.81 -14.53 -4.76
C PHE A 200 -22.70 -13.29 -4.84
N ALA A 201 -23.94 -13.37 -4.35
CA ALA A 201 -24.84 -12.23 -4.32
C ALA A 201 -24.32 -11.11 -3.41
N LEU A 202 -23.79 -11.47 -2.23
CA LEU A 202 -23.24 -10.50 -1.27
C LEU A 202 -21.88 -9.95 -1.72
N ALA A 203 -21.06 -10.74 -2.41
CA ALA A 203 -19.75 -10.33 -2.92
C ALA A 203 -19.84 -9.49 -4.21
N GLN A 204 -21.01 -9.38 -4.85
CA GLN A 204 -21.18 -8.66 -6.11
C GLN A 204 -20.76 -7.19 -6.00
N PRO A 205 -19.74 -6.73 -6.75
CA PRO A 205 -19.36 -5.33 -6.74
C PRO A 205 -20.47 -4.42 -7.30
N PRO A 206 -20.68 -3.21 -6.75
CA PRO A 206 -21.70 -2.29 -7.25
C PRO A 206 -21.54 -1.97 -8.74
N GLY A 207 -22.59 -2.26 -9.53
CA GLY A 207 -22.60 -2.01 -10.98
C GLY A 207 -21.75 -2.98 -11.82
N LYS A 208 -21.28 -4.09 -11.25
CA LYS A 208 -20.54 -5.15 -11.95
C LYS A 208 -21.33 -6.46 -11.95
N ALA A 209 -20.88 -7.39 -12.79
CA ALA A 209 -21.42 -8.74 -12.81
C ALA A 209 -21.17 -9.45 -11.47
N GLN A 210 -22.06 -10.36 -11.13
CA GLN A 210 -21.89 -11.25 -9.98
C GLN A 210 -20.69 -12.18 -10.22
N PRO A 211 -19.87 -12.49 -9.18
CA PRO A 211 -18.80 -13.47 -9.33
C PRO A 211 -19.35 -14.84 -9.69
N THR A 212 -18.64 -15.55 -10.57
CA THR A 212 -19.06 -16.88 -11.05
C THR A 212 -18.48 -18.03 -10.22
N ASN A 213 -17.47 -17.76 -9.39
CA ASN A 213 -16.84 -18.75 -8.53
C ASN A 213 -16.31 -18.15 -7.22
N THR A 214 -15.87 -19.02 -6.30
CA THR A 214 -15.33 -18.62 -4.99
C THR A 214 -14.07 -17.76 -5.05
N LEU A 215 -13.15 -18.03 -5.99
CA LEU A 215 -11.93 -17.23 -6.14
C LEU A 215 -12.26 -15.77 -6.53
N GLN A 216 -13.15 -15.61 -7.52
CA GLN A 216 -13.61 -14.29 -7.95
C GLN A 216 -14.38 -13.58 -6.84
N ALA A 217 -15.25 -14.30 -6.10
CA ALA A 217 -15.98 -13.72 -4.98
C ALA A 217 -15.05 -13.16 -3.89
N VAL A 218 -13.98 -13.88 -3.54
CA VAL A 218 -12.97 -13.38 -2.59
C VAL A 218 -12.26 -12.14 -3.13
N ALA A 219 -11.85 -12.16 -4.41
CA ALA A 219 -11.20 -11.01 -5.05
C ALA A 219 -12.11 -9.78 -5.09
N ASP A 220 -13.41 -9.97 -5.34
CA ASP A 220 -14.42 -8.91 -5.36
C ASP A 220 -14.68 -8.33 -3.96
N ILE A 221 -14.65 -9.15 -2.91
CA ILE A 221 -14.68 -8.66 -1.52
C ILE A 221 -13.45 -7.78 -1.26
N ALA A 222 -12.25 -8.20 -1.68
CA ALA A 222 -11.03 -7.39 -1.50
C ALA A 222 -11.09 -6.03 -2.24
N ARG A 223 -11.67 -5.99 -3.44
CA ARG A 223 -11.86 -4.75 -4.22
C ARG A 223 -12.96 -3.84 -3.67
N THR A 224 -13.94 -4.41 -2.98
CA THR A 224 -15.11 -3.67 -2.45
C THR A 224 -15.38 -4.02 -0.98
N PRO A 225 -14.42 -3.79 -0.07
CA PRO A 225 -14.44 -4.40 1.26
C PRO A 225 -15.56 -3.87 2.16
N SER A 226 -16.19 -2.75 1.82
CA SER A 226 -17.35 -2.20 2.54
C SER A 226 -18.70 -2.71 2.04
N ASN A 227 -18.72 -3.52 0.98
CA ASN A 227 -19.95 -4.01 0.39
C ASN A 227 -20.56 -5.14 1.24
N ASN A 228 -21.85 -5.04 1.57
CA ASN A 228 -22.63 -6.07 2.25
C ASN A 228 -22.01 -6.67 3.54
N VAL A 229 -21.27 -5.86 4.30
CA VAL A 229 -20.47 -6.33 5.45
C VAL A 229 -21.27 -7.15 6.47
N PRO A 230 -22.45 -6.72 6.98
CA PRO A 230 -23.21 -7.53 7.94
C PRO A 230 -23.69 -8.86 7.36
N GLY A 231 -24.06 -8.87 6.07
CA GLY A 231 -24.54 -10.08 5.40
C GLY A 231 -23.43 -11.11 5.23
N LEU A 232 -22.23 -10.68 4.81
CA LEU A 232 -21.06 -11.54 4.74
C LEU A 232 -20.68 -12.06 6.14
N PHE A 233 -20.70 -11.22 7.17
CA PHE A 233 -20.37 -11.66 8.53
C PHE A 233 -21.34 -12.74 9.03
N ALA A 234 -22.65 -12.55 8.81
CA ALA A 234 -23.66 -13.55 9.14
C ALA A 234 -23.47 -14.85 8.34
N LEU A 235 -23.08 -14.76 7.07
CA LEU A 235 -22.85 -15.94 6.22
C LEU A 235 -21.66 -16.78 6.69
N ALA A 236 -20.60 -16.15 7.20
CA ALA A 236 -19.41 -16.85 7.69
C ALA A 236 -19.70 -17.73 8.91
N ALA A 237 -20.73 -17.41 9.71
CA ALA A 237 -21.12 -18.20 10.87
C ALA A 237 -21.74 -19.56 10.52
N VAL A 238 -22.13 -19.80 9.26
CA VAL A 238 -22.74 -21.07 8.83
C VAL A 238 -21.77 -22.24 8.95
N LYS A 239 -20.48 -22.02 8.66
CA LYS A 239 -19.45 -23.06 8.65
C LYS A 239 -18.10 -22.49 9.07
N GLN A 240 -17.67 -22.79 10.30
CA GLN A 240 -16.45 -22.22 10.89
C GLN A 240 -15.37 -23.28 11.22
N PRO A 241 -14.73 -23.90 10.21
CA PRO A 241 -13.63 -24.84 10.47
C PRO A 241 -12.36 -24.15 10.96
N TYR A 242 -12.22 -22.83 10.82
CA TYR A 242 -11.01 -22.11 11.19
C TYR A 242 -11.17 -21.28 12.46
N THR A 243 -10.06 -21.11 13.18
CA THR A 243 -9.99 -20.34 14.43
C THR A 243 -8.63 -19.64 14.55
N PRO A 244 -8.55 -18.46 15.18
CA PRO A 244 -9.66 -17.64 15.71
C PRO A 244 -10.49 -16.99 14.60
N THR A 245 -11.73 -16.60 14.91
CA THR A 245 -12.66 -15.87 14.01
C THR A 245 -13.03 -14.51 14.60
N LEU A 246 -13.56 -13.62 13.75
CA LEU A 246 -14.13 -12.35 14.20
C LEU A 246 -15.36 -12.59 15.09
N THR A 247 -15.44 -11.84 16.20
CA THR A 247 -16.56 -11.90 17.15
C THR A 247 -17.65 -10.86 16.87
N ALA A 248 -17.36 -9.87 16.02
CA ALA A 248 -18.30 -8.87 15.54
C ALA A 248 -18.00 -8.54 14.07
N ALA A 249 -19.02 -8.04 13.35
CA ALA A 249 -18.83 -7.58 11.98
C ALA A 249 -17.78 -6.44 11.95
N PRO A 250 -16.81 -6.47 11.03
CA PRO A 250 -15.85 -5.38 10.89
C PRO A 250 -16.54 -4.16 10.23
N ASP A 251 -15.86 -3.03 10.12
CA ASP A 251 -16.36 -1.90 9.29
C ASP A 251 -16.21 -2.19 7.79
N ALA A 252 -15.24 -3.04 7.44
CA ALA A 252 -14.94 -3.49 6.09
C ALA A 252 -14.08 -4.77 6.14
N TRP A 253 -14.16 -5.59 5.09
CA TRP A 253 -13.36 -6.81 4.91
C TRP A 253 -11.96 -6.49 4.38
N THR A 254 -11.13 -5.88 5.23
CA THR A 254 -9.75 -5.53 4.89
C THR A 254 -8.75 -6.45 5.56
N LEU A 255 -7.67 -6.82 4.86
CA LEU A 255 -6.52 -7.51 5.45
C LEU A 255 -5.34 -6.53 5.55
N ALA A 256 -5.04 -6.08 6.77
CA ALA A 256 -3.98 -5.12 7.06
C ALA A 256 -2.84 -5.79 7.83
N ILE A 257 -1.72 -6.07 7.16
CA ILE A 257 -0.56 -6.74 7.76
C ILE A 257 0.52 -5.74 8.15
N ARG A 258 1.20 -5.98 9.26
CA ARG A 258 2.35 -5.22 9.73
C ARG A 258 3.65 -5.85 9.24
N TYR A 259 4.54 -5.00 8.73
CA TYR A 259 5.92 -5.32 8.42
C TYR A 259 6.84 -4.51 9.33
N ASP A 260 7.76 -5.19 9.99
CA ASP A 260 8.77 -4.63 10.90
C ASP A 260 10.21 -4.90 10.43
N GLY A 261 10.37 -5.44 9.21
CA GLY A 261 11.67 -5.78 8.62
C GLY A 261 12.37 -6.87 9.43
N ASN A 262 13.46 -6.51 10.10
CA ASN A 262 14.17 -7.38 11.06
C ASN A 262 13.69 -7.25 12.53
N GLY A 263 12.61 -6.49 12.78
CA GLY A 263 12.02 -6.28 14.10
C GLY A 263 12.74 -5.25 14.98
N HIS A 264 13.85 -4.68 14.50
CA HIS A 264 14.72 -3.78 15.28
C HIS A 264 15.28 -2.60 14.49
N GLU A 265 14.59 -2.16 13.44
CA GLU A 265 15.08 -1.10 12.55
C GLU A 265 14.15 0.08 12.34
N LEU A 266 12.83 -0.11 12.41
CA LEU A 266 11.83 0.93 12.20
C LEU A 266 11.48 1.65 13.49
N ASP A 267 11.55 2.97 13.47
CA ASP A 267 11.16 3.82 14.59
C ASP A 267 10.79 5.21 14.07
N GLY A 268 9.48 5.35 13.86
CA GLY A 268 8.88 6.47 13.18
C GLY A 268 9.18 6.53 11.69
N PRO A 269 8.77 5.51 10.89
CA PRO A 269 8.80 5.64 9.45
C PRO A 269 7.90 6.80 8.99
N GLY A 270 8.44 7.71 8.17
CA GLY A 270 7.76 8.96 7.80
C GLY A 270 7.01 8.89 6.47
N ASN A 271 7.60 8.25 5.47
CA ASN A 271 7.02 8.03 4.16
C ASN A 271 7.74 6.90 3.45
N LEU A 272 7.24 6.49 2.29
CA LEU A 272 7.87 5.47 1.48
C LEU A 272 7.75 5.78 -0.02
N ALA A 273 8.57 5.12 -0.83
CA ALA A 273 8.49 5.15 -2.29
C ALA A 273 8.96 3.81 -2.87
N PHE A 274 8.41 3.41 -4.02
CA PHE A 274 8.68 2.09 -4.61
C PHE A 274 9.68 2.18 -5.75
N ASP A 275 10.60 1.22 -5.82
CA ASP A 275 11.45 1.05 -6.99
C ASP A 275 10.78 0.28 -8.14
N ALA A 276 11.49 0.09 -9.25
CA ALA A 276 10.98 -0.56 -10.44
C ALA A 276 10.60 -2.04 -10.24
N ASP A 277 11.11 -2.67 -9.17
CA ASP A 277 10.79 -4.05 -8.80
C ASP A 277 9.66 -4.11 -7.74
N GLY A 278 9.19 -2.94 -7.27
CA GLY A 278 8.16 -2.80 -6.25
C GLY A 278 8.67 -2.97 -4.81
N ASN A 279 9.98 -2.88 -4.58
CA ASN A 279 10.51 -2.81 -3.21
C ASN A 279 10.21 -1.43 -2.61
N ALA A 280 9.80 -1.39 -1.35
CA ALA A 280 9.51 -0.17 -0.63
C ALA A 280 10.79 0.40 0.00
N TRP A 281 11.21 1.58 -0.44
CA TRP A 281 12.17 2.39 0.29
C TRP A 281 11.42 3.23 1.33
N VAL A 282 11.85 3.18 2.58
CA VAL A 282 11.14 3.74 3.72
C VAL A 282 12.05 4.71 4.47
N THR A 283 11.59 5.95 4.67
CA THR A 283 12.30 6.90 5.54
C THR A 283 12.18 6.46 6.98
N ASN A 284 13.20 6.71 7.80
CA ASN A 284 13.14 6.43 9.23
C ASN A 284 13.60 7.64 10.05
N ASN A 285 12.85 7.98 11.09
CA ASN A 285 13.12 9.19 11.87
C ASN A 285 14.12 8.94 13.00
N TYR A 286 14.00 7.82 13.71
CA TYR A 286 14.78 7.54 14.92
C TYR A 286 15.44 6.17 14.85
N PRO A 287 16.61 5.94 15.48
CA PRO A 287 17.10 4.59 15.68
C PRO A 287 16.13 3.81 16.57
N TYR A 288 15.85 2.56 16.19
CA TYR A 288 14.98 1.67 16.96
C TYR A 288 15.24 1.69 18.46
N ASN A 289 14.18 2.01 19.20
CA ASN A 289 14.13 1.89 20.64
C ASN A 289 12.73 1.43 21.08
N PRO A 290 12.60 0.23 21.68
CA PRO A 290 11.30 -0.28 22.13
C PRO A 290 10.74 0.48 23.34
N ASN A 291 11.54 1.34 23.98
CA ASN A 291 11.10 2.18 25.09
C ASN A 291 10.65 3.56 24.57
N PRO A 292 9.33 3.86 24.56
CA PRO A 292 8.83 5.16 24.08
C PRO A 292 9.19 6.34 25.00
N PHE A 293 9.76 6.08 26.18
CA PHE A 293 10.17 7.12 27.13
C PHE A 293 11.66 7.46 27.05
N ALA A 294 12.44 6.71 26.26
CA ALA A 294 13.84 7.01 26.04
C ALA A 294 13.99 8.17 25.04
N SER A 295 14.92 9.09 25.29
CA SER A 295 15.28 10.09 24.26
C SER A 295 16.05 9.42 23.12
N VAL A 296 15.77 9.85 21.90
CA VAL A 296 16.36 9.34 20.67
C VAL A 296 17.03 10.44 19.86
N CYS A 297 18.01 10.06 19.05
CA CYS A 297 18.63 10.92 18.04
C CYS A 297 17.96 10.69 16.68
N GLY A 298 18.36 11.43 15.64
CA GLY A 298 17.95 11.12 14.27
C GLY A 298 18.57 9.82 13.77
N ASP A 299 17.79 9.00 13.05
CA ASP A 299 18.33 7.78 12.45
C ASP A 299 19.25 8.11 11.28
N THR A 300 20.22 7.24 11.05
CA THR A 300 21.18 7.31 9.94
C THR A 300 20.90 6.23 8.89
N LYS A 301 19.72 5.62 8.95
CA LYS A 301 19.31 4.49 8.11
C LYS A 301 18.13 4.85 7.21
N VAL A 302 18.18 4.37 5.98
CA VAL A 302 17.02 4.23 5.08
C VAL A 302 16.77 2.74 4.89
N ILE A 303 15.51 2.34 5.01
CA ILE A 303 15.12 0.93 4.98
C ILE A 303 14.62 0.60 3.58
N LYS A 304 14.88 -0.63 3.11
CA LYS A 304 14.35 -1.13 1.84
C LYS A 304 13.72 -2.49 2.08
N LEU A 305 12.40 -2.56 2.03
CA LEU A 305 11.64 -3.80 2.21
C LEU A 305 11.27 -4.39 0.85
N ALA A 306 11.42 -5.70 0.71
CA ALA A 306 10.81 -6.45 -0.36
C ALA A 306 9.27 -6.34 -0.30
N PRO A 307 8.54 -6.64 -1.39
CA PRO A 307 7.08 -6.65 -1.37
C PRO A 307 6.48 -7.56 -0.28
N THR A 308 7.23 -8.57 0.17
CA THR A 308 6.83 -9.49 1.24
C THR A 308 7.18 -9.00 2.65
N GLY A 309 7.73 -7.78 2.81
CA GLY A 309 8.01 -7.15 4.10
C GLY A 309 9.36 -7.49 4.74
N GLN A 310 10.14 -8.37 4.12
CA GLN A 310 11.50 -8.69 4.56
C GLN A 310 12.50 -7.67 4.03
N ASP A 311 13.64 -7.52 4.71
CA ASP A 311 14.73 -6.68 4.22
C ASP A 311 15.21 -7.10 2.83
N ALA A 312 15.36 -6.11 1.95
CA ALA A 312 16.06 -6.29 0.70
C ALA A 312 17.56 -6.55 0.98
N PRO A 313 18.29 -7.23 0.07
CA PRO A 313 19.70 -7.52 0.29
C PRO A 313 20.54 -6.28 0.66
N GLY A 314 21.19 -6.35 1.83
CA GLY A 314 22.04 -5.29 2.36
C GLY A 314 21.30 -4.15 3.09
N ALA A 315 19.97 -4.16 3.12
CA ALA A 315 19.20 -3.24 3.96
C ALA A 315 19.37 -3.59 5.45
N PRO A 316 19.22 -2.61 6.36
CA PRO A 316 19.02 -1.18 6.08
C PRO A 316 20.31 -0.48 5.62
N TYR A 317 20.17 0.53 4.76
CA TYR A 317 21.30 1.25 4.16
C TYR A 317 21.67 2.51 4.93
N ARG A 318 22.95 2.91 4.85
CA ARG A 318 23.53 4.03 5.61
C ARG A 318 24.44 4.88 4.75
N GLY A 319 24.76 6.07 5.24
CA GLY A 319 25.71 6.99 4.63
C GLY A 319 25.02 8.18 3.97
N GLY A 320 25.75 8.88 3.10
CA GLY A 320 25.19 9.98 2.31
C GLY A 320 24.72 11.20 3.11
N GLY A 321 25.13 11.33 4.37
CA GLY A 321 24.69 12.39 5.29
C GLY A 321 23.32 12.19 5.92
N LEU A 322 22.74 10.99 5.80
CA LEU A 322 21.40 10.68 6.28
C LEU A 322 21.27 10.89 7.79
N TYR A 323 20.29 11.69 8.19
CA TYR A 323 20.00 11.95 9.61
C TYR A 323 18.55 12.40 9.84
N GLY A 324 17.76 11.57 10.52
CA GLY A 324 16.36 11.84 10.90
C GLY A 324 15.52 12.28 9.70
N ALA A 325 15.19 11.33 8.82
CA ALA A 325 14.83 11.61 7.44
C ALA A 325 13.57 12.47 7.25
N GLY A 326 12.57 12.35 8.12
CA GLY A 326 11.28 13.02 7.95
C GLY A 326 10.42 12.39 6.85
N PHE A 327 9.64 13.21 6.15
CA PHE A 327 8.65 12.76 5.16
C PHE A 327 9.21 12.61 3.73
N GLY A 328 10.37 13.22 3.44
CA GLY A 328 10.90 13.33 2.08
C GLY A 328 11.56 12.07 1.55
N ILE A 329 10.95 11.44 0.55
CA ILE A 329 11.57 10.39 -0.24
C ILE A 329 10.99 10.34 -1.66
N THR A 330 11.85 10.14 -2.67
CA THR A 330 11.44 9.90 -4.06
C THR A 330 12.50 9.07 -4.79
N LEU A 331 12.16 8.53 -5.96
CA LEU A 331 13.11 7.85 -6.84
C LEU A 331 13.15 8.53 -8.19
N ASP A 332 14.33 8.58 -8.78
CA ASP A 332 14.53 9.10 -10.13
C ASP A 332 14.41 8.00 -11.22
N PRO A 333 14.42 8.35 -12.52
CA PRO A 333 14.36 7.36 -13.61
C PRO A 333 15.55 6.39 -13.67
N LYS A 334 16.66 6.66 -12.97
CA LYS A 334 17.83 5.76 -12.86
C LYS A 334 17.66 4.78 -11.69
N GLY A 335 16.59 4.90 -10.91
CA GLY A 335 16.36 4.13 -9.70
C GLY A 335 17.20 4.61 -8.51
N HIS A 336 17.74 5.83 -8.56
CA HIS A 336 18.39 6.42 -7.40
C HIS A 336 17.33 6.92 -6.42
N THR A 337 17.51 6.62 -5.15
CA THR A 337 16.61 7.03 -4.07
C THR A 337 17.15 8.31 -3.44
N TRP A 338 16.32 9.34 -3.43
CA TRP A 338 16.60 10.63 -2.80
C TRP A 338 15.83 10.70 -1.48
N VAL A 339 16.51 11.08 -0.41
CA VAL A 339 15.96 11.10 0.95
C VAL A 339 16.25 12.45 1.60
N ALA A 340 15.24 13.05 2.22
CA ALA A 340 15.41 14.28 2.99
C ALA A 340 16.25 14.01 4.25
N ASN A 341 17.07 14.98 4.65
CA ASN A 341 17.66 15.01 5.98
C ASN A 341 16.94 16.11 6.76
N PHE A 342 15.85 15.77 7.46
CA PHE A 342 15.11 16.74 8.26
C PHE A 342 15.79 17.00 9.61
N GLY A 343 16.49 16.01 10.14
CA GLY A 343 17.19 16.06 11.43
C GLY A 343 16.27 15.96 12.64
N PHE A 344 15.19 15.17 12.54
CA PHE A 344 14.36 14.85 13.71
C PHE A 344 15.20 14.22 14.82
N GLN A 345 15.19 14.81 16.01
CA GLN A 345 15.85 14.27 17.21
C GLN A 345 15.19 14.79 18.49
N GLY A 346 15.39 14.07 19.59
CA GLY A 346 15.02 14.50 20.93
C GLY A 346 15.98 15.56 21.49
N SER A 347 15.51 16.32 22.47
CA SER A 347 16.25 17.43 23.09
C SER A 347 17.51 17.00 23.86
N GLN A 348 17.60 15.73 24.26
CA GLN A 348 18.77 15.17 24.96
C GLN A 348 19.78 14.53 24.00
N CYS A 349 19.55 14.57 22.68
CA CYS A 349 20.51 14.05 21.71
C CYS A 349 21.78 14.92 21.71
N PRO A 350 22.99 14.35 21.90
CA PRO A 350 24.23 15.12 21.96
C PRO A 350 24.70 15.64 20.59
N VAL A 351 23.98 15.29 19.52
CA VAL A 351 24.29 15.68 18.15
C VAL A 351 23.63 17.02 17.84
N ASN A 352 24.37 17.92 17.21
CA ASN A 352 23.80 19.15 16.66
C ASN A 352 23.12 18.85 15.31
N ALA A 353 21.78 18.75 15.30
CA ALA A 353 20.98 18.49 14.10
C ALA A 353 21.25 19.47 12.94
N SER A 354 21.68 20.71 13.24
CA SER A 354 21.96 21.73 12.21
C SER A 354 23.12 21.40 11.29
N LEU A 355 23.94 20.44 11.69
CA LEU A 355 24.99 19.88 10.83
C LEU A 355 24.42 19.00 9.73
N PHE A 356 23.20 18.48 9.86
CA PHE A 356 22.61 17.50 8.94
C PHE A 356 21.32 17.96 8.27
N TYR A 357 20.50 18.81 8.92
CA TYR A 357 19.20 19.20 8.34
C TYR A 357 19.27 20.11 7.10
N ARG A 358 20.48 20.32 6.55
CA ARG A 358 20.77 21.21 5.41
C ARG A 358 21.21 20.43 4.18
N SER A 359 20.73 19.19 4.04
CA SER A 359 21.10 18.33 2.93
C SER A 359 20.02 17.33 2.55
N VAL A 360 20.23 16.67 1.41
CA VAL A 360 19.54 15.45 1.01
C VAL A 360 20.55 14.33 0.76
N SER A 361 20.14 13.10 1.00
CA SER A 361 20.93 11.90 0.72
C SER A 361 20.50 11.26 -0.58
N GLU A 362 21.45 10.66 -1.30
CA GLU A 362 21.20 9.94 -2.54
C GLU A 362 21.79 8.53 -2.42
N PHE A 363 21.01 7.51 -2.78
CA PHE A 363 21.40 6.11 -2.77
C PHE A 363 21.17 5.48 -4.13
N GLY A 364 22.10 4.65 -4.59
CA GLY A 364 21.89 3.82 -5.77
C GLY A 364 20.87 2.69 -5.50
N PRO A 365 20.41 1.98 -6.55
CA PRO A 365 19.35 0.95 -6.42
C PRO A 365 19.64 -0.19 -5.43
N ARG A 366 20.93 -0.44 -5.14
CA ARG A 366 21.42 -1.45 -4.17
C ARG A 366 21.85 -0.85 -2.82
N GLY A 367 21.50 0.40 -2.55
CA GLY A 367 21.74 1.05 -1.26
C GLY A 367 23.12 1.65 -1.05
N ALA A 368 23.97 1.69 -2.09
CA ALA A 368 25.24 2.43 -2.01
C ALA A 368 24.96 3.93 -1.92
N ALA A 369 25.48 4.60 -0.89
CA ALA A 369 25.39 6.06 -0.79
C ALA A 369 26.20 6.72 -1.93
N LEU A 370 25.55 7.59 -2.69
CA LEU A 370 26.12 8.35 -3.80
C LEU A 370 26.41 9.80 -3.41
N SER A 371 25.67 10.35 -2.44
CA SER A 371 25.96 11.64 -1.84
C SER A 371 27.16 11.58 -0.89
N PRO A 372 27.88 12.70 -0.66
CA PRO A 372 28.99 12.73 0.28
C PRO A 372 28.52 12.49 1.74
N PRO A 373 29.43 12.25 2.70
CA PRO A 373 29.08 12.05 4.12
C PRO A 373 28.31 13.20 4.77
N THR A 374 28.33 14.38 4.16
CA THR A 374 27.60 15.58 4.60
C THR A 374 26.24 15.77 3.90
N GLY A 375 25.89 14.88 2.96
CA GLY A 375 24.77 14.97 2.03
C GLY A 375 24.97 16.06 0.97
N TRP A 376 24.08 16.08 -0.03
CA TRP A 376 24.03 17.16 -1.02
C TRP A 376 23.46 18.43 -0.38
N ARG A 377 24.23 19.52 -0.35
CA ARG A 377 23.88 20.80 0.32
C ARG A 377 23.53 21.93 -0.63
N ASN A 378 23.56 21.66 -1.93
CA ASN A 378 23.37 22.65 -2.97
C ASN A 378 21.95 23.24 -2.90
N GLY A 379 21.81 24.53 -3.18
CA GLY A 379 20.49 25.18 -3.25
C GLY A 379 19.92 25.71 -1.93
N ASN A 380 20.72 25.91 -0.87
CA ASN A 380 20.24 26.46 0.41
C ASN A 380 19.14 25.61 1.09
N ILE A 381 19.32 24.30 1.07
CA ILE A 381 18.42 23.35 1.74
C ILE A 381 18.40 23.61 3.25
N VAL A 382 17.20 23.67 3.82
CA VAL A 382 16.98 23.80 5.27
C VAL A 382 15.70 23.06 5.66
N GLN A 383 15.86 22.02 6.47
CA GLN A 383 14.79 21.12 6.93
C GLN A 383 13.88 20.66 5.76
N PRO A 384 14.45 19.98 4.74
CA PRO A 384 13.67 19.46 3.63
C PRO A 384 12.62 18.45 4.11
N GLN A 385 11.42 18.52 3.55
CA GLN A 385 10.35 17.55 3.78
C GLN A 385 10.03 16.86 2.46
N GLY A 386 8.81 16.99 1.93
CA GLY A 386 8.35 16.30 0.73
C GLY A 386 9.18 16.63 -0.51
N MET A 387 9.25 15.64 -1.41
CA MET A 387 10.01 15.72 -2.64
C MET A 387 9.36 14.87 -3.73
N ALA A 388 9.56 15.28 -4.98
CA ALA A 388 9.06 14.55 -6.14
C ALA A 388 10.09 14.54 -7.26
N SER A 389 10.19 13.40 -7.95
CA SER A 389 10.90 13.30 -9.22
C SER A 389 9.92 13.47 -10.39
N ASP A 390 10.32 14.23 -11.40
CA ASP A 390 9.63 14.26 -12.68
C ASP A 390 10.21 13.23 -13.67
N ARG A 391 9.59 13.12 -14.84
CA ARG A 391 9.99 12.13 -15.86
C ARG A 391 11.32 12.47 -16.53
N GLN A 392 11.78 13.71 -16.43
CA GLN A 392 13.12 14.13 -16.88
C GLN A 392 14.20 13.81 -15.83
N GLY A 393 13.81 13.34 -14.65
CA GLY A 393 14.68 13.03 -13.52
C GLY A 393 15.05 14.24 -12.68
N THR A 394 14.38 15.38 -12.84
CA THR A 394 14.56 16.52 -11.93
C THR A 394 14.00 16.18 -10.56
N ILE A 395 14.75 16.51 -9.51
CA ILE A 395 14.29 16.33 -8.13
C ILE A 395 13.85 17.67 -7.58
N TRP A 396 12.59 17.74 -7.16
CA TRP A 396 11.99 18.92 -6.55
C TRP A 396 11.86 18.71 -5.04
N ILE A 397 12.31 19.68 -4.25
CA ILE A 397 12.47 19.54 -2.80
C ILE A 397 11.80 20.72 -2.10
N ALA A 398 10.79 20.45 -1.26
CA ALA A 398 10.16 21.45 -0.41
C ALA A 398 10.99 21.69 0.85
N ASN A 399 11.52 22.90 1.03
CA ASN A 399 12.38 23.24 2.17
C ASN A 399 11.59 23.97 3.26
N CYS A 400 11.04 23.19 4.19
CA CYS A 400 10.16 23.66 5.25
C CYS A 400 10.79 24.79 6.08
N GLY A 401 12.02 24.59 6.57
CA GLY A 401 12.74 25.59 7.35
C GLY A 401 13.33 26.73 6.51
N GLY A 402 13.43 26.54 5.19
CA GLY A 402 14.06 27.48 4.26
C GLY A 402 13.09 28.40 3.52
N SER A 403 11.77 28.15 3.61
CA SER A 403 10.73 28.92 2.90
C SER A 403 10.99 29.02 1.39
N ASN A 404 11.49 27.93 0.80
CA ASN A 404 11.86 27.87 -0.62
C ASN A 404 11.64 26.46 -1.18
N VAL A 405 11.73 26.34 -2.51
CA VAL A 405 11.82 25.05 -3.21
C VAL A 405 13.18 24.96 -3.87
N VAL A 406 13.82 23.79 -3.83
CA VAL A 406 15.04 23.51 -4.58
C VAL A 406 14.74 22.53 -5.69
N GLU A 407 15.27 22.80 -6.88
CA GLU A 407 15.32 21.82 -7.96
C GLU A 407 16.77 21.35 -8.18
N TYR A 408 16.94 20.05 -8.41
CA TYR A 408 18.15 19.44 -8.96
C TYR A 408 17.85 18.95 -10.38
N PRO A 409 18.13 19.74 -11.42
CA PRO A 409 17.85 19.38 -12.81
C PRO A 409 18.49 18.04 -13.19
N HIS A 410 17.71 17.10 -13.73
CA HIS A 410 18.18 15.75 -14.09
C HIS A 410 18.89 14.97 -12.96
N GLY A 411 18.58 15.30 -11.70
CA GLY A 411 19.20 14.70 -10.53
C GLY A 411 20.67 15.12 -10.37
N ARG A 412 21.01 16.35 -10.78
CA ARG A 412 22.36 16.92 -10.73
C ARG A 412 22.44 18.04 -9.68
N PRO A 413 22.89 17.75 -8.44
CA PRO A 413 22.96 18.73 -7.35
C PRO A 413 23.85 19.93 -7.66
N GLU A 414 24.88 19.77 -8.49
CA GLU A 414 25.75 20.87 -8.93
C GLU A 414 25.03 21.92 -9.80
N LEU A 415 23.87 21.56 -10.36
CA LEU A 415 23.01 22.46 -11.14
C LEU A 415 21.84 23.02 -10.30
N ALA A 416 21.90 22.89 -8.97
CA ALA A 416 20.80 23.27 -8.11
C ALA A 416 20.33 24.72 -8.34
N ARG A 417 19.02 24.91 -8.40
CA ARG A 417 18.39 26.23 -8.40
C ARG A 417 17.47 26.37 -7.20
N THR A 418 17.68 27.45 -6.44
CA THR A 418 16.78 27.84 -5.35
C THR A 418 15.67 28.72 -5.91
N ILE A 419 14.43 28.32 -5.65
CA ILE A 419 13.23 29.06 -6.01
C ILE A 419 12.67 29.66 -4.72
N THR A 420 12.85 30.97 -4.58
CA THR A 420 12.25 31.76 -3.50
C THR A 420 11.10 32.57 -4.11
N PRO A 421 9.84 32.22 -3.81
CA PRO A 421 8.70 32.97 -4.31
C PRO A 421 8.74 34.45 -3.87
N PRO A 422 8.25 35.38 -4.70
CA PRO A 422 8.20 36.79 -4.34
C PRO A 422 7.23 37.02 -3.18
N ALA A 423 7.35 38.15 -2.49
CA ALA A 423 6.48 38.49 -1.35
C ALA A 423 4.97 38.51 -1.69
N SER A 424 4.61 38.70 -2.97
CA SER A 424 3.22 38.62 -3.47
C SER A 424 2.67 37.19 -3.53
N LEU A 425 3.53 36.18 -3.45
CA LEU A 425 3.23 34.75 -3.43
C LEU A 425 4.02 34.11 -2.28
N PRO A 426 3.74 34.47 -1.01
CA PRO A 426 4.55 34.02 0.11
C PRO A 426 4.54 32.49 0.20
N LEU A 427 5.67 31.92 0.65
CA LEU A 427 5.82 30.50 0.91
C LEU A 427 6.34 30.32 2.34
N VAL A 428 5.52 29.77 3.25
CA VAL A 428 5.88 29.66 4.68
C VAL A 428 5.75 28.22 5.15
N LYS A 429 6.86 27.57 5.49
CA LYS A 429 6.86 26.14 5.89
C LYS A 429 6.25 25.24 4.79
N PRO A 430 6.81 25.28 3.56
CA PRO A 430 6.37 24.35 2.53
C PRO A 430 6.58 22.91 2.99
N PHE A 431 5.56 22.07 2.84
CA PHE A 431 5.60 20.70 3.37
C PHE A 431 5.88 19.66 2.28
N ASP A 432 5.05 19.61 1.24
CA ASP A 432 5.13 18.59 0.20
C ASP A 432 4.98 19.19 -1.21
N ILE A 433 5.41 18.46 -2.22
CA ILE A 433 5.41 18.89 -3.62
C ILE A 433 4.98 17.75 -4.56
N ALA A 434 4.01 18.04 -5.42
CA ALA A 434 3.59 17.13 -6.50
C ALA A 434 3.89 17.72 -7.87
N VAL A 435 4.17 16.84 -8.85
CA VAL A 435 4.32 17.21 -10.27
C VAL A 435 3.12 16.64 -11.03
N ASP A 436 2.36 17.50 -11.71
CA ASP A 436 1.20 17.08 -12.50
C ASP A 436 1.59 16.58 -13.91
N PRO A 437 0.65 16.02 -14.70
CA PRO A 437 0.93 15.55 -16.06
C PRO A 437 1.44 16.64 -17.02
N MET A 438 1.18 17.92 -16.75
CA MET A 438 1.68 19.06 -17.52
C MET A 438 3.07 19.54 -17.05
N GLY A 439 3.68 18.87 -16.06
CA GLY A 439 4.99 19.21 -15.50
C GLY A 439 4.98 20.37 -14.51
N ARG A 440 3.80 20.88 -14.15
CA ARG A 440 3.66 21.96 -13.16
C ARG A 440 3.86 21.41 -11.76
N LYS A 441 4.37 22.27 -10.88
CA LYS A 441 4.65 21.92 -9.49
C LYS A 441 3.58 22.54 -8.59
N TRP A 442 3.13 21.74 -7.63
CA TRP A 442 2.13 22.12 -6.65
C TRP A 442 2.72 21.90 -5.26
N VAL A 443 2.89 22.98 -4.51
CA VAL A 443 3.58 22.96 -3.22
C VAL A 443 2.60 23.31 -2.13
N THR A 444 2.44 22.43 -1.14
CA THR A 444 1.62 22.74 0.03
C THR A 444 2.34 23.71 0.95
N ASP A 445 1.65 24.76 1.32
CA ASP A 445 2.13 25.80 2.21
C ASP A 445 1.34 25.74 3.52
N ASN A 446 1.93 25.07 4.51
CA ASN A 446 1.31 24.86 5.81
C ASN A 446 1.09 26.19 6.55
N GLY A 447 2.05 27.11 6.46
CA GLY A 447 2.08 28.36 7.21
C GLY A 447 1.11 29.41 6.67
N THR A 448 0.85 29.43 5.37
CA THR A 448 -0.11 30.38 4.75
C THR A 448 -1.49 29.78 4.46
N ASN A 449 -1.71 28.49 4.78
CA ASN A 449 -2.95 27.76 4.45
C ASN A 449 -3.24 27.77 2.94
N SER A 450 -2.22 27.55 2.12
CA SER A 450 -2.33 27.67 0.66
C SER A 450 -1.62 26.56 -0.08
N VAL A 451 -1.84 26.50 -1.39
CA VAL A 451 -1.02 25.71 -2.32
C VAL A 451 -0.42 26.64 -3.35
N LEU A 452 0.90 26.62 -3.49
CA LEU A 452 1.60 27.36 -4.53
C LEU A 452 1.67 26.53 -5.82
N MET A 453 1.10 27.05 -6.90
CA MET A 453 1.25 26.52 -8.25
C MET A 453 2.42 27.22 -8.96
N MET A 454 3.30 26.41 -9.55
CA MET A 454 4.45 26.85 -10.33
C MET A 454 4.40 26.24 -11.73
N SER A 455 4.97 26.95 -12.72
CA SER A 455 5.05 26.50 -14.10
C SER A 455 5.90 25.22 -14.27
N ALA A 456 5.89 24.66 -15.47
CA ALA A 456 6.79 23.56 -15.83
C ALA A 456 8.28 23.92 -15.67
N ASP A 457 8.64 25.20 -15.77
CA ASP A 457 10.00 25.70 -15.54
C ASP A 457 10.24 26.17 -14.09
N GLY A 458 9.33 25.84 -13.16
CA GLY A 458 9.49 26.17 -11.73
C GLY A 458 9.30 27.65 -11.40
N VAL A 459 8.64 28.43 -12.28
CA VAL A 459 8.31 29.83 -11.99
C VAL A 459 7.03 29.90 -11.15
N PRO A 460 7.03 30.54 -9.96
CA PRO A 460 5.82 30.76 -9.17
C PRO A 460 4.75 31.52 -9.96
N GLN A 461 3.52 31.00 -10.01
CA GLN A 461 2.42 31.60 -10.78
C GLN A 461 1.28 32.09 -9.90
N ARG A 462 0.85 31.27 -8.94
CA ARG A 462 -0.38 31.52 -8.17
C ARG A 462 -0.34 30.81 -6.82
N SER A 463 -0.82 31.49 -5.78
CA SER A 463 -1.18 30.86 -4.50
C SER A 463 -2.69 30.62 -4.47
N ILE A 464 -3.11 29.39 -4.22
CA ILE A 464 -4.50 28.99 -4.07
C ILE A 464 -4.84 28.95 -2.58
N THR A 465 -5.81 29.75 -2.17
CA THR A 465 -6.28 29.89 -0.78
C THR A 465 -7.76 29.53 -0.61
N THR A 466 -8.42 29.09 -1.68
CA THR A 466 -9.83 28.69 -1.70
C THR A 466 -10.00 27.19 -1.43
N GLY A 467 -11.24 26.72 -1.35
CA GLY A 467 -11.53 25.28 -1.21
C GLY A 467 -11.29 24.73 0.19
N GLY A 468 -11.24 25.59 1.21
CA GLY A 468 -11.14 25.18 2.62
C GLY A 468 -9.77 24.68 3.06
N LEU A 469 -8.70 25.04 2.35
CA LEU A 469 -7.33 24.70 2.72
C LEU A 469 -6.99 25.18 4.13
N ARG A 470 -6.46 24.27 4.96
CA ARG A 470 -6.13 24.57 6.35
C ARG A 470 -4.96 23.72 6.83
N ARG A 471 -3.82 24.36 7.02
CA ARG A 471 -2.53 23.76 7.34
C ARG A 471 -2.19 22.58 6.41
N PRO A 472 -2.26 22.74 5.08
CA PRO A 472 -2.10 21.62 4.14
C PRO A 472 -0.76 20.90 4.34
N LEU A 473 -0.76 19.57 4.18
CA LEU A 473 0.39 18.69 4.29
C LEU A 473 0.62 17.91 2.99
N GLY A 474 0.31 16.62 2.93
CA GLY A 474 0.56 15.79 1.76
C GLY A 474 -0.25 16.21 0.54
N ILE A 475 0.35 16.07 -0.63
CA ILE A 475 -0.27 16.40 -1.92
C ILE A 475 0.08 15.35 -2.98
N ALA A 476 -0.92 14.95 -3.78
CA ALA A 476 -0.71 14.05 -4.91
C ALA A 476 -1.45 14.55 -6.15
N SER A 477 -0.84 14.42 -7.32
CA SER A 477 -1.48 14.68 -8.60
C SER A 477 -2.19 13.42 -9.12
N ASP A 478 -3.32 13.60 -9.80
CA ASP A 478 -3.96 12.54 -10.59
C ASP A 478 -3.58 12.64 -12.07
N SER A 479 -3.95 11.63 -12.86
CA SER A 479 -3.61 11.60 -14.29
C SER A 479 -4.39 12.60 -15.15
N LEU A 480 -5.40 13.27 -14.59
CA LEU A 480 -6.18 14.35 -15.23
C LEU A 480 -5.59 15.74 -14.93
N GLY A 481 -4.59 15.82 -14.05
CA GLY A 481 -3.93 17.07 -13.65
C GLY A 481 -4.61 17.82 -12.52
N ASN A 482 -5.56 17.19 -11.81
CA ASN A 482 -5.98 17.70 -10.51
C ASN A 482 -4.95 17.32 -9.45
N VAL A 483 -4.91 18.09 -8.36
CA VAL A 483 -4.14 17.75 -7.16
C VAL A 483 -5.06 17.60 -5.95
N TRP A 484 -4.74 16.64 -5.11
CA TRP A 484 -5.49 16.28 -3.91
C TRP A 484 -4.64 16.58 -2.68
N VAL A 485 -5.19 17.37 -1.77
CA VAL A 485 -4.44 17.99 -0.66
C VAL A 485 -5.03 17.56 0.67
N ALA A 486 -4.23 16.98 1.56
CA ALA A 486 -4.62 16.68 2.92
C ALA A 486 -4.51 17.94 3.80
N ASN A 487 -5.60 18.29 4.47
CA ASN A 487 -5.69 19.42 5.38
C ASN A 487 -5.92 18.89 6.81
N PRO A 488 -4.90 18.69 7.65
CA PRO A 488 -5.07 18.28 9.05
C PRO A 488 -5.84 19.30 9.90
N GLY A 489 -5.97 20.54 9.42
CA GLY A 489 -6.68 21.61 10.08
C GLY A 489 -5.87 22.27 11.20
N ILE A 490 -5.45 21.53 12.23
CA ILE A 490 -4.78 22.10 13.41
C ILE A 490 -3.27 21.84 13.50
N LEU A 491 -2.71 20.90 12.72
CA LEU A 491 -1.33 20.46 12.90
C LEU A 491 -0.31 21.39 12.24
N PRO A 492 0.54 22.10 13.02
CA PRO A 492 1.74 22.74 12.48
C PRO A 492 2.75 21.70 12.01
N VAL A 493 3.72 22.12 11.19
CA VAL A 493 4.92 21.32 10.92
C VAL A 493 6.06 21.83 11.82
N PRO A 494 6.82 20.95 12.50
CA PRO A 494 7.89 21.34 13.44
C PRO A 494 9.16 21.82 12.71
N CYS A 495 9.02 22.87 11.91
CA CYS A 495 10.10 23.51 11.16
C CYS A 495 9.97 25.04 11.22
N GLY A 496 11.04 25.75 10.84
CA GLY A 496 10.99 27.21 10.67
C GLY A 496 10.62 27.96 11.96
N GLY A 497 11.11 27.48 13.11
CA GLY A 497 10.89 28.08 14.43
C GLY A 497 9.93 27.30 15.34
N ASP A 498 9.05 26.46 14.79
CA ASP A 498 8.23 25.56 15.61
C ASP A 498 9.05 24.33 16.02
N SER A 499 8.92 23.91 17.27
CA SER A 499 9.60 22.76 17.85
C SER A 499 8.78 21.48 17.74
N ALA A 500 9.42 20.32 17.94
CA ALA A 500 8.72 19.06 18.11
C ALA A 500 7.73 19.09 19.30
N THR A 501 7.99 19.92 20.31
CA THR A 501 7.10 20.15 21.45
C THR A 501 5.83 20.90 21.05
N ASP A 502 5.93 21.92 20.18
CA ASP A 502 4.76 22.64 19.67
C ASP A 502 3.84 21.72 18.88
N PHE A 503 4.44 20.85 18.07
CA PHE A 503 3.71 19.80 17.36
C PHE A 503 3.06 18.80 18.34
N ALA A 504 3.80 18.29 19.33
CA ALA A 504 3.26 17.38 20.34
C ALA A 504 2.10 17.99 21.12
N ASN A 505 2.19 19.26 21.49
CA ASN A 505 1.12 20.01 22.15
C ASN A 505 -0.11 20.13 21.25
N ALA A 506 0.06 20.40 19.95
CA ALA A 506 -1.05 20.43 19.00
C ALA A 506 -1.75 19.06 18.87
N VAL A 507 -0.98 17.97 18.90
CA VAL A 507 -1.52 16.60 18.89
C VAL A 507 -2.25 16.26 20.19
N GLN A 508 -1.71 16.66 21.35
CA GLN A 508 -2.34 16.42 22.66
C GLN A 508 -3.65 17.21 22.83
N ASN A 509 -3.71 18.42 22.28
CA ASN A 509 -4.89 19.27 22.34
C ASN A 509 -5.90 18.98 21.21
N ALA A 510 -5.58 18.09 20.28
CA ALA A 510 -6.54 17.61 19.29
C ALA A 510 -7.64 16.82 20.02
N PRO A 511 -8.94 17.08 19.78
CA PRO A 511 -10.00 16.35 20.47
C PRO A 511 -9.83 14.85 20.33
N SER A 512 -9.76 14.16 21.48
CA SER A 512 -9.39 12.75 21.60
C SER A 512 -10.43 11.76 21.05
N GLY A 513 -11.46 12.23 20.35
CA GLY A 513 -12.55 11.43 19.84
C GLY A 513 -12.57 11.43 18.32
N GLY A 514 -12.18 10.32 17.69
CA GLY A 514 -12.60 9.98 16.32
C GLY A 514 -14.09 9.62 16.24
N GLY A 515 -14.93 10.21 17.09
CA GLY A 515 -16.36 9.98 17.24
C GLY A 515 -17.10 11.31 17.14
N GLY A 516 -17.86 11.46 16.06
CA GLY A 516 -18.66 12.64 15.76
C GLY A 516 -19.40 12.43 14.45
N VAL A 517 -20.38 11.52 14.47
CA VAL A 517 -21.45 11.43 13.47
C VAL A 517 -22.10 12.81 13.38
N GLY A 518 -22.04 13.45 12.21
CA GLY A 518 -22.85 14.62 11.86
C GLY A 518 -22.46 15.94 12.54
N GLY A 519 -21.87 16.85 11.75
CA GLY A 519 -21.83 18.29 12.06
C GLY A 519 -20.56 18.77 12.77
N VAL A 520 -19.77 19.57 12.05
CA VAL A 520 -18.87 20.65 12.54
C VAL A 520 -18.29 20.50 13.97
N GLY A 521 -17.03 20.04 14.05
CA GLY A 521 -16.15 20.08 15.26
C GLY A 521 -15.55 18.71 15.58
N GLY A 522 -14.22 18.50 15.72
CA GLY A 522 -13.29 19.35 16.47
C GLY A 522 -11.81 19.31 16.03
N THR A 523 -11.45 18.81 14.84
CA THR A 523 -10.12 19.09 14.26
C THR A 523 -10.20 19.90 12.97
N GLY A 524 -11.32 19.89 12.25
CA GLY A 524 -11.48 20.52 10.94
C GLY A 524 -10.62 19.88 9.85
N GLY A 525 -10.27 18.59 10.01
CA GLY A 525 -9.55 17.82 9.01
C GLY A 525 -10.36 17.66 7.73
N SER A 526 -9.73 17.79 6.56
CA SER A 526 -10.40 17.68 5.27
C SER A 526 -9.44 17.32 4.14
N VAL A 527 -9.98 17.03 2.96
CA VAL A 527 -9.23 16.89 1.71
C VAL A 527 -9.77 17.89 0.70
N THR A 528 -8.90 18.58 -0.02
CA THR A 528 -9.28 19.51 -1.09
C THR A 528 -8.77 19.00 -2.43
N MET A 529 -9.64 18.95 -3.44
CA MET A 529 -9.23 18.79 -4.84
C MET A 529 -9.03 20.19 -5.45
N ILE A 530 -7.92 20.40 -6.13
CA ILE A 530 -7.65 21.59 -6.92
C ILE A 530 -7.52 21.17 -8.39
N GLY A 531 -8.36 21.75 -9.24
CA GLY A 531 -8.34 21.50 -10.68
C GLY A 531 -7.08 22.03 -11.34
N PRO A 532 -6.76 21.59 -12.57
CA PRO A 532 -5.56 22.01 -13.25
C PRO A 532 -5.50 23.53 -13.45
N ASP A 533 -6.61 24.24 -13.56
CA ASP A 533 -6.65 25.71 -13.66
C ASP A 533 -6.54 26.45 -12.30
N GLY A 534 -6.40 25.70 -11.20
CA GLY A 534 -6.42 26.21 -9.83
C GLY A 534 -7.83 26.46 -9.29
N SER A 535 -8.89 25.98 -9.95
CA SER A 535 -10.24 26.00 -9.41
C SER A 535 -10.40 24.98 -8.27
N THR A 536 -11.31 25.26 -7.33
CA THR A 536 -11.58 24.39 -6.19
C THR A 536 -13.08 24.20 -6.01
N PRO A 537 -13.56 23.05 -5.48
CA PRO A 537 -14.91 22.93 -4.97
C PRO A 537 -15.23 24.01 -3.94
N ALA A 538 -16.52 24.32 -3.76
CA ALA A 538 -16.95 25.33 -2.80
C ALA A 538 -16.66 24.93 -1.34
N GLN A 539 -16.62 23.64 -1.05
CA GLN A 539 -16.32 23.08 0.27
C GLN A 539 -15.33 21.91 0.13
N PRO A 540 -14.40 21.72 1.07
CA PRO A 540 -13.53 20.55 1.06
C PRO A 540 -14.30 19.29 1.47
N PHE A 541 -13.70 18.13 1.22
CA PHE A 541 -14.25 16.84 1.62
C PHE A 541 -13.91 16.56 3.08
N MET A 542 -14.92 16.36 3.92
CA MET A 542 -14.77 16.16 5.39
C MET A 542 -15.32 14.80 5.87
N ASN A 543 -15.72 13.92 4.95
CA ASN A 543 -16.35 12.62 5.20
C ASN A 543 -15.37 11.46 4.98
N GLY A 544 -15.84 10.20 5.05
CA GLY A 544 -14.99 9.04 4.84
C GLY A 544 -14.12 8.66 6.04
N GLY A 545 -14.44 9.19 7.22
CA GLY A 545 -13.62 9.02 8.42
C GLY A 545 -12.36 9.87 8.46
N ILE A 546 -12.24 10.95 7.67
CA ILE A 546 -11.08 11.87 7.71
C ILE A 546 -10.87 12.43 9.12
N VAL A 547 -9.69 12.18 9.71
CA VAL A 547 -9.30 12.70 11.03
C VAL A 547 -7.81 13.01 11.04
N LEU A 548 -7.45 14.30 11.11
CA LEU A 548 -6.06 14.77 11.00
C LEU A 548 -5.33 14.12 9.79
N PRO A 549 -5.86 14.26 8.56
CA PRO A 549 -5.25 13.67 7.39
C PRO A 549 -3.83 14.22 7.19
N TRP A 550 -2.92 13.37 6.75
CA TRP A 550 -1.51 13.71 6.60
C TRP A 550 -1.00 13.53 5.17
N GLY A 551 -0.90 12.29 4.71
CA GLY A 551 -0.43 11.93 3.37
C GLY A 551 -1.60 11.70 2.42
N VAL A 552 -1.35 11.89 1.13
CA VAL A 552 -2.30 11.58 0.06
C VAL A 552 -1.56 10.83 -1.03
N ALA A 553 -2.20 9.82 -1.60
CA ALA A 553 -1.75 9.14 -2.80
C ALA A 553 -2.92 8.91 -3.76
N VAL A 554 -2.60 8.79 -5.05
CA VAL A 554 -3.57 8.50 -6.11
C VAL A 554 -3.16 7.20 -6.78
N ASP A 555 -4.10 6.27 -6.93
CA ASP A 555 -3.85 4.95 -7.49
C ASP A 555 -3.97 4.89 -9.01
N GLY A 556 -3.77 3.71 -9.61
CA GLY A 556 -3.81 3.53 -11.07
C GLY A 556 -5.17 3.84 -11.72
N ASP A 557 -6.22 4.01 -10.93
CA ASP A 557 -7.58 4.28 -11.37
C ASP A 557 -8.01 5.73 -11.13
N ASP A 558 -7.07 6.58 -10.72
CA ASP A 558 -7.27 7.95 -10.24
C ASP A 558 -8.11 8.05 -8.96
N THR A 559 -8.26 6.98 -8.17
CA THR A 559 -8.92 7.08 -6.86
C THR A 559 -7.93 7.48 -5.77
N VAL A 560 -8.43 8.10 -4.70
CA VAL A 560 -7.61 8.87 -3.77
C VAL A 560 -7.54 8.17 -2.42
N TRP A 561 -6.33 7.98 -1.92
CA TRP A 561 -6.03 7.32 -0.65
C TRP A 561 -5.43 8.32 0.32
N VAL A 562 -5.93 8.35 1.56
CA VAL A 562 -5.52 9.34 2.56
C VAL A 562 -5.21 8.65 3.88
N SER A 563 -3.97 8.82 4.35
CA SER A 563 -3.52 8.43 5.67
C SER A 563 -4.03 9.42 6.71
N ASN A 564 -4.56 8.89 7.81
CA ASN A 564 -4.99 9.70 8.94
C ASN A 564 -4.04 9.53 10.11
N PHE A 565 -3.44 10.66 10.53
CA PHE A 565 -2.63 10.69 11.74
C PHE A 565 -3.48 10.41 12.99
N GLY A 566 -4.78 10.73 12.94
CA GLY A 566 -5.74 10.44 13.99
C GLY A 566 -6.64 9.24 13.69
N GLY A 567 -7.04 8.50 14.73
CA GLY A 567 -8.17 7.57 14.64
C GLY A 567 -7.88 6.21 13.99
N ARG A 568 -6.61 5.82 13.76
CA ARG A 568 -6.18 4.47 13.32
C ARG A 568 -6.95 3.95 12.12
N ARG A 569 -6.98 4.76 11.05
CA ARG A 569 -7.83 4.51 9.89
C ARG A 569 -7.19 5.02 8.59
N LEU A 570 -7.62 4.43 7.47
CA LEU A 570 -7.30 4.81 6.09
C LEU A 570 -8.58 5.28 5.38
N VAL A 571 -8.49 6.29 4.53
CA VAL A 571 -9.63 6.78 3.75
C VAL A 571 -9.41 6.50 2.26
N HIS A 572 -10.50 6.11 1.57
CA HIS A 572 -10.54 5.94 0.13
C HIS A 572 -11.66 6.77 -0.46
N LEU A 573 -11.33 7.71 -1.34
CA LEU A 573 -12.28 8.63 -1.97
C LEU A 573 -12.34 8.37 -3.48
N CYS A 574 -13.54 8.55 -4.03
CA CYS A 574 -13.75 8.62 -5.47
C CYS A 574 -12.93 9.79 -6.06
N GLY A 575 -12.19 9.50 -7.13
CA GLY A 575 -11.43 10.49 -7.86
C GLY A 575 -12.26 11.35 -8.81
N ALA A 576 -11.57 12.17 -9.60
CA ALA A 576 -12.19 12.96 -10.66
C ALA A 576 -12.62 12.08 -11.86
N ARG A 577 -11.99 10.92 -12.06
CA ARG A 577 -12.39 9.92 -13.06
C ARG A 577 -13.56 9.08 -12.55
N LEU A 578 -14.79 9.57 -12.74
CA LEU A 578 -16.00 8.94 -12.20
C LEU A 578 -16.26 7.51 -12.72
N SER A 579 -15.72 7.12 -13.88
CA SER A 579 -15.83 5.76 -14.41
C SER A 579 -15.11 4.71 -13.56
N SER A 580 -14.17 5.14 -12.70
CA SER A 580 -13.46 4.28 -11.75
C SER A 580 -14.17 4.18 -10.40
N CYS A 581 -15.24 4.95 -10.18
CA CYS A 581 -15.97 4.97 -8.93
C CYS A 581 -17.22 4.10 -8.98
N PRO A 582 -17.81 3.74 -7.81
CA PRO A 582 -19.11 3.11 -7.79
C PRO A 582 -20.17 3.97 -8.52
N PRO A 583 -21.16 3.35 -9.18
CA PRO A 583 -22.15 4.09 -9.95
C PRO A 583 -22.86 5.17 -9.13
N GLY A 584 -23.00 6.38 -9.72
CA GLY A 584 -23.66 7.52 -9.08
C GLY A 584 -22.78 8.35 -8.13
N TYR A 585 -21.53 7.94 -7.91
CA TYR A 585 -20.61 8.68 -7.05
C TYR A 585 -20.10 9.96 -7.72
N ARG A 586 -19.70 10.92 -6.90
CA ARG A 586 -19.05 12.17 -7.31
C ARG A 586 -17.62 12.23 -6.79
N ALA A 587 -16.79 13.08 -7.39
CA ALA A 587 -15.43 13.30 -6.94
C ALA A 587 -15.40 13.71 -5.45
N GLY A 588 -14.49 13.08 -4.70
CA GLY A 588 -14.33 13.25 -3.25
C GLY A 588 -15.37 12.54 -2.40
N GLN A 589 -16.35 11.85 -2.99
CA GLN A 589 -17.27 11.00 -2.22
C GLN A 589 -16.52 9.77 -1.69
N PRO A 590 -16.68 9.39 -0.41
CA PRO A 590 -15.95 8.27 0.18
C PRO A 590 -16.44 6.95 -0.37
N ILE A 591 -15.49 6.15 -0.87
CA ILE A 591 -15.64 4.74 -1.21
C ILE A 591 -15.50 3.89 0.07
N SER A 592 -14.60 4.29 0.98
CA SER A 592 -14.52 3.73 2.33
C SER A 592 -15.76 4.10 3.16
N PRO A 593 -16.03 3.40 4.29
CA PRO A 593 -17.18 3.72 5.14
C PRO A 593 -17.20 5.19 5.57
N ALA A 594 -18.33 5.87 5.34
CA ALA A 594 -18.40 7.33 5.49
C ALA A 594 -18.10 7.83 6.92
N ALA A 595 -18.42 7.03 7.93
CA ALA A 595 -18.24 7.38 9.34
C ALA A 595 -16.84 7.03 9.88
N THR A 596 -16.31 5.87 9.49
CA THR A 596 -15.14 5.28 10.16
C THR A 596 -13.89 5.25 9.28
N GLY A 597 -14.04 5.31 7.96
CA GLY A 597 -12.96 4.89 7.04
C GLY A 597 -12.67 3.39 7.19
N TYR A 598 -11.55 2.94 6.66
CA TYR A 598 -11.02 1.60 6.93
C TYR A 598 -10.26 1.60 8.26
N THR A 599 -10.90 1.13 9.32
CA THR A 599 -10.29 1.02 10.65
C THR A 599 -9.42 -0.23 10.75
N SER A 600 -8.31 -0.15 11.49
CA SER A 600 -7.48 -1.32 11.77
C SER A 600 -6.67 -1.14 13.05
N ASP A 601 -6.62 -2.20 13.86
CA ASP A 601 -5.72 -2.29 15.00
C ASP A 601 -4.26 -2.52 14.60
N SER A 602 -3.97 -2.78 13.32
CA SER A 602 -2.62 -2.73 12.76
C SER A 602 -2.07 -1.30 12.68
N LEU A 603 -2.94 -0.29 12.57
CA LEU A 603 -2.52 1.10 12.42
C LEU A 603 -2.17 1.77 13.76
N ALA A 604 -1.20 2.67 13.72
CA ALA A 604 -0.93 3.67 14.75
C ALA A 604 -1.29 5.07 14.19
N ARG A 605 -0.57 6.12 14.59
CA ARG A 605 -0.67 7.43 13.92
C ARG A 605 0.17 7.37 12.64
N ASN A 606 -0.51 7.28 11.50
CA ASN A 606 0.14 7.09 10.21
C ASN A 606 0.30 8.39 9.43
N THR A 607 1.35 8.48 8.61
CA THR A 607 1.72 9.70 7.86
C THR A 607 1.83 9.44 6.36
N GLY A 608 2.86 8.75 5.87
CA GLY A 608 2.94 8.35 4.46
C GLY A 608 1.88 7.34 4.06
N VAL A 609 1.36 7.47 2.84
CA VAL A 609 0.53 6.48 2.14
C VAL A 609 1.02 6.38 0.70
N GLN A 610 1.22 5.17 0.18
CA GLN A 610 1.60 4.93 -1.22
C GLN A 610 1.00 3.62 -1.74
N ILE A 611 0.89 3.50 -3.07
CA ILE A 611 0.33 2.33 -3.74
C ILE A 611 1.44 1.61 -4.49
N ASP A 612 1.55 0.30 -4.27
CA ASP A 612 2.56 -0.53 -4.93
C ASP A 612 2.10 -1.03 -6.31
N PRO A 613 2.99 -1.66 -7.10
CA PRO A 613 2.63 -2.24 -8.40
C PRO A 613 1.66 -3.42 -8.33
N SER A 614 1.40 -3.96 -7.14
CA SER A 614 0.50 -5.10 -6.92
C SER A 614 -0.92 -4.64 -6.58
N GLY A 615 -1.11 -3.34 -6.31
CA GLY A 615 -2.40 -2.79 -5.86
C GLY A 615 -2.61 -2.86 -4.35
N ASN A 616 -1.54 -2.91 -3.56
CA ASN A 616 -1.60 -2.80 -2.11
C ASN A 616 -1.43 -1.35 -1.67
N VAL A 617 -2.07 -0.97 -0.56
CA VAL A 617 -1.91 0.36 0.05
C VAL A 617 -1.00 0.25 1.26
N TRP A 618 0.14 0.93 1.19
CA TRP A 618 1.17 0.91 2.22
C TRP A 618 1.13 2.19 3.03
N LEU A 619 1.17 2.08 4.36
CA LEU A 619 1.15 3.20 5.29
C LEU A 619 2.33 3.16 6.25
N ALA A 620 2.93 4.32 6.49
CA ALA A 620 3.98 4.47 7.49
C ALA A 620 3.36 4.77 8.87
N ASN A 621 3.40 3.81 9.81
CA ASN A 621 3.02 4.08 11.20
C ASN A 621 4.11 4.94 11.84
N ASN A 622 3.95 6.25 11.81
CA ASN A 622 4.98 7.17 12.25
C ASN A 622 5.00 7.35 13.75
N TRP A 623 3.86 7.57 14.40
CA TRP A 623 3.81 7.80 15.85
C TRP A 623 2.98 6.73 16.56
N LEU A 624 3.48 6.27 17.71
CA LEU A 624 2.71 5.48 18.67
C LEU A 624 1.50 6.28 19.14
N THR A 625 0.44 5.57 19.53
CA THR A 625 -0.80 6.17 20.06
C THR A 625 -0.73 6.51 21.55
N VAL A 626 0.48 6.54 22.13
CA VAL A 626 0.71 6.85 23.55
C VAL A 626 0.66 8.38 23.76
N PRO A 627 -0.02 8.90 24.81
CA PRO A 627 -0.17 10.35 25.01
C PRO A 627 1.09 11.10 25.49
N VAL A 628 1.95 10.44 26.27
CA VAL A 628 3.18 11.02 26.84
C VAL A 628 4.35 10.13 26.45
N GLN A 629 5.30 10.67 25.69
CA GLN A 629 6.43 9.91 25.15
C GLN A 629 7.59 10.85 24.83
N THR A 630 8.81 10.36 25.03
CA THR A 630 10.05 11.06 24.67
C THR A 630 10.51 10.64 23.27
N ASN A 631 10.30 9.36 22.92
CA ASN A 631 10.40 8.84 21.58
C ASN A 631 8.99 8.49 21.09
N PRO A 632 8.47 9.21 20.08
CA PRO A 632 7.14 8.92 19.59
C PRO A 632 7.06 7.82 18.54
N GLY A 633 8.19 7.33 18.02
CA GLY A 633 8.16 6.52 16.80
C GLY A 633 7.50 5.15 16.97
N ALA A 634 6.64 4.80 16.01
CA ALA A 634 6.08 3.46 15.86
C ALA A 634 7.01 2.57 15.01
N HIS A 635 6.82 1.24 15.09
CA HIS A 635 7.83 0.27 14.66
C HIS A 635 7.49 -0.48 13.37
N GLU A 636 6.42 -0.10 12.67
CA GLU A 636 5.92 -0.88 11.54
C GLU A 636 5.52 -0.03 10.33
N VAL A 637 5.55 -0.67 9.17
CA VAL A 637 4.79 -0.26 7.99
C VAL A 637 3.58 -1.18 7.88
N VAL A 638 2.41 -0.65 7.53
CA VAL A 638 1.16 -1.41 7.42
C VAL A 638 0.74 -1.52 5.96
N VAL A 639 0.36 -2.72 5.52
CA VAL A 639 -0.01 -2.99 4.14
C VAL A 639 -1.43 -3.54 4.08
N PHE A 640 -2.32 -2.81 3.41
CA PHE A 640 -3.67 -3.25 3.06
C PHE A 640 -3.64 -3.97 1.71
N ILE A 641 -4.02 -5.25 1.72
CA ILE A 641 -3.75 -6.15 0.60
C ILE A 641 -4.84 -6.10 -0.47
N GLY A 642 -4.43 -5.84 -1.72
CA GLY A 642 -5.25 -6.00 -2.92
C GLY A 642 -6.38 -4.97 -3.12
N MET A 643 -6.36 -3.85 -2.40
CA MET A 643 -7.48 -2.90 -2.36
C MET A 643 -7.42 -1.78 -3.40
N ALA A 644 -6.23 -1.44 -3.92
CA ALA A 644 -6.02 -0.29 -4.80
C ALA A 644 -5.72 -0.73 -6.23
N ALA A 645 -5.97 0.15 -7.20
CA ALA A 645 -5.52 -0.11 -8.56
C ALA A 645 -3.98 -0.01 -8.65
N PRO A 646 -3.29 -0.98 -9.27
CA PRO A 646 -1.83 -0.98 -9.39
C PRO A 646 -1.25 0.32 -9.95
N VAL A 647 -0.13 0.77 -9.37
CA VAL A 647 0.62 1.96 -9.85
C VAL A 647 1.95 1.54 -10.47
N ARG A 648 2.30 2.12 -11.60
CA ARG A 648 3.60 1.97 -12.23
C ARG A 648 4.67 2.65 -11.40
N THR A 649 5.66 1.89 -10.95
CA THR A 649 6.77 2.38 -10.14
C THR A 649 8.10 2.40 -10.92
N PRO A 650 9.07 3.26 -10.55
CA PRO A 650 8.94 4.34 -9.58
C PRO A 650 7.92 5.40 -10.00
N LEU A 651 7.32 6.08 -9.02
CA LEU A 651 6.37 7.16 -9.27
C LEU A 651 7.13 8.40 -9.76
N LEU A 652 6.93 8.74 -11.04
CA LEU A 652 7.58 9.86 -11.71
C LEU A 652 6.51 10.84 -12.22
N GLY A 653 6.31 11.92 -11.47
CA GLY A 653 5.14 12.80 -11.57
C GLY A 653 3.83 12.08 -11.23
N ALA A 654 2.77 12.34 -12.00
CA ALA A 654 1.46 11.72 -11.79
C ALA A 654 1.46 10.18 -12.00
N PRO A 655 0.62 9.44 -11.26
CA PRO A 655 0.53 7.99 -11.34
C PRO A 655 0.07 7.53 -12.72
N ARG A 656 0.46 6.30 -13.07
CA ARG A 656 0.06 5.60 -14.29
C ARG A 656 -0.20 4.14 -13.98
N ARG A 657 -1.09 3.50 -14.74
CA ARG A 657 -1.22 2.04 -14.70
C ARG A 657 0.07 1.36 -15.21
N PRO A 658 0.48 0.21 -14.63
CA PRO A 658 1.61 -0.61 -15.09
C PRO A 658 1.52 -1.10 -16.53
#